data_AF-B3PGP8-F1
#
_entry.id   AF-B3PGP8-F1
#
_cell.length_a   1.000
_cell.length_b   1.000
_cell.length_c   1.000
_cell.angle_alpha   90.00
_cell.angle_beta   90.00
_cell.angle_gamma   90.00
#
_symmetry.space_group_name_H-M   'P 1'
#
loop_
_entity.id
_entity.type
_entity.pdbx_description
1 polymer ?
#
loop_
_entity_poly.entity_id
_entity_poly.type
_entity_poly.pdbx_seq_one_letter_code
_entity_poly.pdbx_strand_id
1 'polypeptide(L)'
;MHTGHSTLRQTTESTPLSATNLLTRSPLFSRTPNLRDGDEASLRLALRHYFLDTFTTYESLFECLANDQAFYTKPITLRHPLIFYYGHTATFFVNKLLLARMINRRINQRFESLFAVGVDEMSWDDLNDANYQWPTPAEVKAYRDQVRNLVLDLIDKAPLHLPVDWHNPWWTVIMGIEHERIHLETSSVLIRQHKLEFVKSSPGWQPNRITGAAPNNVLVNVSAGQVCLAKDKTDPYYGWDNEYGLHEAVVAAFDAAKYLVSNQEFLQFVEAGGYLNAYHWEEEGKGWLAYSRAQHPTFWVKKNHGWYLRLMTEEVSMPWDWPVEVNYHEAKAFCNWKKSATGLPVRLPTEDEWYRLYESAGLQDPNDQQSQANIHLDHGASSCPVNHFAHGEFFDVVGNAWQWTETPIYPFDGFEVHAIYDDFTTPTFDGRHNLIKGGSWISCGNESLHTSRYAFRRHFFQHAGFRYVVSGEIKPVPSSHYETDKLMSEYAEFHYGDEYFGVPNFSKSLVDLALNALIDKPKRRALDLGCASGRATFELAQYFEQVTGVDFSARFIGQGVQLANGESLRYTLADEGELVSYKSRSLADLGLVDVKDKVEFFQGDACNLKPVFSGYDFILAANLIDRLYNPAKFLGSIHERINTGGILMLASPYTWLTDHTPREDWLGGFKKDGESFTTLDGLHAHLGQHFRLISGPCEVPFIIRETKRKFQHTLSEVTVWEKL
;
A
#
# COMPACT_ATOMS: atom_id res chain seq x y z
N MET A 1 -7.53 74.40 47.02
CA MET A 1 -8.10 73.78 48.23
C MET A 1 -9.23 72.86 47.80
N HIS A 2 -9.28 71.67 48.41
CA HIS A 2 -10.15 70.50 48.20
C HIS A 2 -11.62 70.76 47.80
N THR A 3 -12.32 69.92 47.04
CA THR A 3 -12.64 68.47 47.15
C THR A 3 -13.20 68.04 45.77
N GLY A 4 -13.14 66.83 45.19
CA GLY A 4 -13.15 65.45 45.69
C GLY A 4 -14.41 64.75 45.14
N HIS A 5 -14.30 63.95 44.05
CA HIS A 5 -14.92 62.61 43.94
C HIS A 5 -14.66 61.92 42.59
N SER A 6 -14.32 60.64 42.73
CA SER A 6 -14.00 59.61 41.73
C SER A 6 -15.25 59.07 41.03
N THR A 7 -15.20 58.87 39.71
CA THR A 7 -16.18 58.09 38.94
C THR A 7 -15.62 56.71 38.60
N LEU A 8 -16.27 55.70 39.18
CA LEU A 8 -16.05 54.27 39.03
C LEU A 8 -16.42 53.76 37.63
N ARG A 9 -15.60 52.81 37.14
CA ARG A 9 -15.87 51.94 35.99
C ARG A 9 -17.07 51.04 36.31
N GLN A 10 -18.08 51.04 35.44
CA GLN A 10 -19.12 50.00 35.43
C GLN A 10 -18.61 48.80 34.62
N THR A 11 -18.47 47.69 35.33
CA THR A 11 -18.31 46.34 34.82
C THR A 11 -19.60 45.88 34.15
N THR A 12 -19.55 45.51 32.86
CA THR A 12 -20.61 44.78 32.17
C THR A 12 -20.60 43.33 32.65
N GLU A 13 -21.62 42.95 33.42
CA GLU A 13 -21.89 41.57 33.82
C GLU A 13 -22.20 40.72 32.58
N SER A 14 -21.36 39.72 32.33
CA SER A 14 -21.62 38.65 31.38
C SER A 14 -22.71 37.73 31.93
N THR A 15 -23.85 37.72 31.26
CA THR A 15 -24.92 36.75 31.53
C THR A 15 -24.42 35.35 31.16
N PRO A 16 -24.51 34.35 32.04
CA PRO A 16 -24.10 32.99 31.69
C PRO A 16 -25.10 32.41 30.69
N LEU A 17 -24.61 32.09 29.48
CA LEU A 17 -25.33 31.28 28.50
C LEU A 17 -25.76 29.97 29.17
N SER A 18 -27.07 29.72 29.25
CA SER A 18 -27.59 28.51 29.86
C SER A 18 -27.20 27.29 29.03
N ALA A 19 -26.73 26.25 29.72
CA ALA A 19 -26.21 24.99 29.17
C ALA A 19 -27.31 24.08 28.57
N THR A 20 -28.29 24.64 27.86
CA THR A 20 -29.51 23.91 27.45
C THR A 20 -29.77 23.89 25.94
N ASN A 21 -28.84 24.40 25.10
CA ASN A 21 -29.02 24.44 23.63
C ASN A 21 -28.00 23.62 22.82
N LEU A 22 -27.28 22.65 23.42
CA LEU A 22 -26.24 21.85 22.75
C LEU A 22 -26.70 20.45 22.28
N LEU A 23 -28.01 20.16 22.20
CA LEU A 23 -28.53 18.83 21.84
C LEU A 23 -29.66 18.86 20.81
N THR A 24 -29.60 19.75 19.83
CA THR A 24 -30.29 19.50 18.56
C THR A 24 -29.35 18.71 17.67
N ARG A 25 -29.49 17.38 17.64
CA ARG A 25 -28.82 16.53 16.63
C ARG A 25 -29.09 17.14 15.26
N SER A 26 -28.05 17.42 14.49
CA SER A 26 -28.20 17.68 13.07
C SER A 26 -28.91 16.46 12.45
N PRO A 27 -29.88 16.63 11.54
CA PRO A 27 -30.52 15.50 10.88
C PRO A 27 -29.54 14.69 10.01
N LEU A 28 -28.38 15.26 9.66
CA LEU A 28 -27.36 14.64 8.82
C LEU A 28 -26.21 14.09 9.66
N PHE A 29 -25.64 12.98 9.19
CA PHE A 29 -24.47 12.36 9.81
C PHE A 29 -23.22 13.24 9.66
N SER A 30 -22.41 13.36 10.71
CA SER A 30 -21.23 14.23 10.71
C SER A 30 -20.22 13.95 9.59
N ARG A 31 -19.79 15.03 8.90
CA ARG A 31 -18.79 15.04 7.83
C ARG A 31 -17.36 15.11 8.37
N THR A 32 -16.39 14.75 7.54
CA THR A 32 -14.97 14.80 7.90
C THR A 32 -14.58 16.21 8.32
N PRO A 33 -14.12 16.42 9.56
CA PRO A 33 -13.80 17.76 10.05
C PRO A 33 -12.55 18.30 9.35
N ASN A 34 -12.56 19.59 9.04
CA ASN A 34 -11.36 20.32 8.66
C ASN A 34 -10.52 20.60 9.92
N LEU A 35 -9.35 19.97 10.03
CA LEU A 35 -8.46 20.03 11.20
C LEU A 35 -7.67 21.35 11.31
N ARG A 36 -7.87 22.26 10.35
CA ARG A 36 -7.20 23.57 10.27
C ARG A 36 -8.16 24.74 10.42
N ASP A 37 -9.46 24.48 10.42
CA ASP A 37 -10.46 25.52 10.55
C ASP A 37 -10.74 25.86 12.02
N GLY A 38 -11.02 27.14 12.28
CA GLY A 38 -11.35 27.65 13.61
C GLY A 38 -10.22 27.64 14.64
N ASP A 39 -10.62 27.68 15.91
CA ASP A 39 -9.74 27.67 17.08
C ASP A 39 -9.84 26.34 17.86
N GLU A 40 -9.05 26.20 18.94
CA GLU A 40 -9.04 24.98 19.76
C GLU A 40 -10.44 24.62 20.29
N ALA A 41 -11.26 25.60 20.66
CA ALA A 41 -12.60 25.37 21.18
C ALA A 41 -13.53 24.82 20.10
N SER A 42 -13.46 25.40 18.90
CA SER A 42 -14.26 24.99 17.75
C SER A 42 -13.86 23.60 17.27
N LEU A 43 -12.57 23.29 17.20
CA LEU A 43 -12.10 21.95 16.81
C LEU A 43 -12.51 20.88 17.83
N ARG A 44 -12.44 21.17 19.14
CA ARG A 44 -12.94 20.23 20.17
C ARG A 44 -14.42 19.94 20.00
N LEU A 45 -15.24 20.96 19.75
CA LEU A 45 -16.68 20.77 19.51
C LEU A 45 -16.93 19.92 18.26
N ALA A 46 -16.20 20.18 17.16
CA ALA A 46 -16.29 19.40 15.93
C ALA A 46 -15.90 17.94 16.17
N LEU A 47 -14.75 17.67 16.80
CA LEU A 47 -14.29 16.31 17.10
C LEU A 47 -15.22 15.58 18.09
N ARG A 48 -15.77 16.29 19.07
CA ARG A 48 -16.75 15.73 20.01
C ARG A 48 -18.01 15.25 19.28
N HIS A 49 -18.55 16.09 18.39
CA HIS A 49 -19.71 15.73 17.57
C HIS A 49 -19.38 14.56 16.63
N TYR A 50 -18.23 14.63 15.95
CA TYR A 50 -17.73 13.60 15.03
C TYR A 50 -17.58 12.22 15.72
N PHE A 51 -17.02 12.21 16.93
CA PHE A 51 -16.89 11.01 17.75
C PHE A 51 -18.26 10.47 18.19
N LEU A 52 -19.12 11.32 18.76
CA LEU A 52 -20.41 10.88 19.31
C LEU A 52 -21.35 10.32 18.24
N ASP A 53 -21.40 10.95 17.07
CA ASP A 53 -22.21 10.48 15.95
C ASP A 53 -21.74 9.13 15.45
N THR A 54 -20.41 8.97 15.27
CA THR A 54 -19.80 7.71 14.83
C THR A 54 -20.05 6.60 15.85
N PHE A 55 -19.68 6.83 17.11
CA PHE A 55 -19.75 5.82 18.16
C PHE A 55 -21.18 5.38 18.46
N THR A 56 -22.13 6.32 18.43
CA THR A 56 -23.55 6.01 18.66
C THR A 56 -24.17 5.29 17.47
N THR A 57 -23.83 5.67 16.25
CA THR A 57 -24.37 5.03 15.04
C THR A 57 -23.83 3.61 14.89
N TYR A 58 -22.53 3.41 15.18
CA TYR A 58 -21.94 2.08 15.24
C TYR A 58 -22.64 1.17 16.24
N GLU A 59 -22.92 1.63 17.47
CA GLU A 59 -23.68 0.83 18.43
C GLU A 59 -25.09 0.51 17.96
N SER A 60 -25.78 1.47 17.33
CA SER A 60 -27.14 1.27 16.82
C SER A 60 -27.22 0.20 15.72
N LEU A 61 -26.13 -0.05 14.99
CA LEU A 61 -26.06 -1.11 13.99
C LEU A 61 -26.23 -2.49 14.64
N PHE A 62 -25.61 -2.71 15.81
CA PHE A 62 -25.72 -3.97 16.56
C PHE A 62 -27.08 -4.16 17.23
N GLU A 63 -27.87 -3.10 17.38
CA GLU A 63 -29.27 -3.22 17.81
C GLU A 63 -30.14 -3.92 16.76
N CYS A 64 -29.67 -4.06 15.52
CA CYS A 64 -30.32 -4.89 14.50
C CYS A 64 -30.15 -6.41 14.75
N LEU A 65 -29.36 -6.82 15.75
CA LEU A 65 -29.26 -8.23 16.12
C LEU A 65 -30.47 -8.67 16.96
N ALA A 66 -31.00 -9.85 16.63
CA ALA A 66 -32.26 -10.31 17.21
C ALA A 66 -32.12 -10.76 18.68
N ASN A 67 -30.95 -11.28 19.06
CA ASN A 67 -30.66 -11.84 20.39
C ASN A 67 -29.13 -11.99 20.60
N ASP A 68 -28.71 -12.33 21.83
CA ASP A 68 -27.30 -12.48 22.17
C ASP A 68 -26.58 -13.57 21.36
N GLN A 69 -27.27 -14.66 20.96
CA GLN A 69 -26.68 -15.73 20.16
C GLN A 69 -26.19 -15.22 18.79
N ALA A 70 -26.82 -14.19 18.24
CA ALA A 70 -26.41 -13.53 17.00
C ALA A 70 -25.02 -12.90 17.09
N PHE A 71 -24.60 -12.45 18.29
CA PHE A 71 -23.27 -11.87 18.48
C PHE A 71 -22.16 -12.92 18.37
N TYR A 72 -22.42 -14.16 18.77
CA TYR A 72 -21.41 -15.23 18.81
C TYR A 72 -21.41 -16.13 17.58
N THR A 73 -22.47 -16.08 16.78
CA THR A 73 -22.60 -16.91 15.59
C THR A 73 -21.88 -16.24 14.43
N LYS A 74 -20.82 -16.87 13.91
CA LYS A 74 -20.09 -16.37 12.74
C LYS A 74 -21.01 -16.21 11.53
N PRO A 75 -21.09 -15.02 10.91
CA PRO A 75 -21.84 -14.83 9.67
C PRO A 75 -21.26 -15.64 8.51
N ILE A 76 -19.92 -15.69 8.42
CA ILE A 76 -19.16 -16.50 7.46
C ILE A 76 -17.92 -17.11 8.14
N THR A 77 -17.37 -18.17 7.57
CA THR A 77 -16.24 -18.91 8.16
C THR A 77 -14.93 -18.13 8.20
N LEU A 78 -14.74 -17.21 7.25
CA LEU A 78 -13.53 -16.39 7.06
C LEU A 78 -13.52 -15.11 7.93
N ARG A 79 -14.40 -15.02 8.93
CA ARG A 79 -14.58 -13.82 9.76
C ARG A 79 -14.78 -14.20 11.22
N HIS A 80 -14.44 -13.27 12.10
CA HIS A 80 -14.78 -13.37 13.52
C HIS A 80 -16.31 -13.23 13.74
N PRO A 81 -16.83 -13.69 14.89
CA PRO A 81 -18.21 -13.41 15.28
C PRO A 81 -18.43 -11.91 15.56
N LEU A 82 -19.67 -11.43 15.45
CA LEU A 82 -20.01 -10.00 15.60
C LEU A 82 -19.63 -9.40 16.97
N ILE A 83 -19.53 -10.22 18.02
CA ILE A 83 -19.02 -9.78 19.34
C ILE A 83 -17.59 -9.23 19.26
N PHE A 84 -16.76 -9.77 18.37
CA PHE A 84 -15.41 -9.26 18.13
C PHE A 84 -15.47 -7.84 17.60
N TYR A 85 -16.21 -7.61 16.51
CA TYR A 85 -16.35 -6.29 15.89
C TYR A 85 -16.94 -5.28 16.88
N TYR A 86 -17.89 -5.70 17.70
CA TYR A 86 -18.50 -4.84 18.72
C TYR A 86 -17.47 -4.37 19.76
N GLY A 87 -16.52 -5.22 20.18
CA GLY A 87 -15.45 -4.84 21.12
C GLY A 87 -14.23 -4.19 20.46
N HIS A 88 -13.92 -4.56 19.23
CA HIS A 88 -12.68 -4.25 18.52
C HIS A 88 -12.44 -2.75 18.36
N THR A 89 -13.42 -1.99 17.88
CA THR A 89 -13.22 -0.55 17.64
C THR A 89 -12.93 0.23 18.92
N ALA A 90 -13.59 -0.13 20.03
CA ALA A 90 -13.32 0.47 21.34
C ALA A 90 -11.93 0.07 21.88
N THR A 91 -11.51 -1.18 21.66
CA THR A 91 -10.13 -1.63 21.97
C THR A 91 -9.08 -0.92 21.11
N PHE A 92 -9.38 -0.66 19.84
CA PHE A 92 -8.50 0.07 18.94
C PHE A 92 -8.21 1.47 19.48
N PHE A 93 -9.23 2.23 19.90
CA PHE A 93 -9.05 3.53 20.55
C PHE A 93 -8.06 3.44 21.72
N VAL A 94 -8.28 2.51 22.67
CA VAL A 94 -7.41 2.39 23.85
C VAL A 94 -5.98 2.04 23.47
N ASN A 95 -5.78 1.08 22.57
CA ASN A 95 -4.47 0.63 22.14
C ASN A 95 -3.68 1.75 21.44
N LYS A 96 -4.30 2.46 20.49
CA LYS A 96 -3.62 3.52 19.77
C LYS A 96 -3.38 4.75 20.65
N LEU A 97 -4.32 5.12 21.52
CA LEU A 97 -4.13 6.22 22.48
C LEU A 97 -3.00 5.94 23.48
N LEU A 98 -2.76 4.68 23.86
CA LEU A 98 -1.60 4.27 24.66
C LEU A 98 -0.29 4.45 23.88
N LEU A 99 -0.23 4.01 22.62
CA LEU A 99 0.93 4.18 21.75
C LEU A 99 1.27 5.66 21.54
N ALA A 100 0.23 6.49 21.34
CA ALA A 100 0.33 7.95 21.23
C ALA A 100 0.65 8.66 22.55
N ARG A 101 0.68 7.93 23.67
CA ARG A 101 0.88 8.45 25.04
C ARG A 101 -0.17 9.50 25.45
N MET A 102 -1.36 9.47 24.86
CA MET A 102 -2.49 10.31 25.27
C MET A 102 -3.16 9.77 26.54
N ILE A 103 -3.02 8.47 26.79
CA ILE A 103 -3.38 7.81 28.05
C ILE A 103 -2.21 6.97 28.55
N ASN A 104 -2.21 6.66 29.84
CA ASN A 104 -1.11 5.94 30.50
C ASN A 104 -1.52 4.58 31.09
N ARG A 105 -2.80 4.19 30.96
CA ARG A 105 -3.34 2.95 31.50
C ARG A 105 -4.42 2.36 30.61
N ARG A 106 -4.47 1.04 30.62
CA ARG A 106 -5.53 0.22 30.05
C ARG A 106 -6.82 0.36 30.86
N ILE A 107 -7.98 0.22 30.21
CA ILE A 107 -9.29 0.16 30.88
C ILE A 107 -9.58 -1.29 31.28
N ASN A 108 -9.44 -2.22 30.33
CA ASN A 108 -9.67 -3.65 30.53
C ASN A 108 -8.65 -4.44 29.71
N GLN A 109 -7.53 -4.81 30.34
CA GLN A 109 -6.42 -5.50 29.69
C GLN A 109 -6.86 -6.82 29.02
N ARG A 110 -7.82 -7.56 29.61
CA ARG A 110 -8.33 -8.80 29.00
C ARG A 110 -9.02 -8.51 27.68
N PHE A 111 -9.93 -7.53 27.64
CA PHE A 111 -10.65 -7.17 26.41
C PHE A 111 -9.73 -6.58 25.37
N GLU A 112 -8.81 -5.72 25.80
CA GLU A 112 -7.88 -5.05 24.91
C GLU A 112 -6.86 -6.00 24.29
N SER A 113 -6.62 -7.17 24.88
CA SER A 113 -5.87 -8.25 24.25
C SER A 113 -6.77 -9.14 23.38
N LEU A 114 -7.97 -9.47 23.86
CA LEU A 114 -8.93 -10.34 23.17
C LEU A 114 -9.38 -9.77 21.82
N PHE A 115 -9.60 -8.46 21.75
CA PHE A 115 -10.10 -7.78 20.55
C PHE A 115 -8.99 -7.07 19.73
N ALA A 116 -7.70 -7.24 20.07
CA ALA A 116 -6.60 -6.58 19.37
C ALA A 116 -6.12 -7.28 18.09
N VAL A 117 -6.63 -8.49 17.81
CA VAL A 117 -6.22 -9.27 16.63
C VAL A 117 -6.62 -8.54 15.35
N GLY A 118 -5.78 -8.64 14.30
CA GLY A 118 -6.07 -8.09 12.98
C GLY A 118 -7.28 -8.77 12.33
N VAL A 119 -7.89 -8.08 11.36
CA VAL A 119 -9.14 -8.53 10.71
C VAL A 119 -8.90 -9.11 9.30
N ASP A 120 -7.72 -8.87 8.73
CA ASP A 120 -7.31 -9.48 7.46
C ASP A 120 -6.66 -10.86 7.68
N GLU A 121 -6.76 -11.73 6.66
CA GLU A 121 -6.31 -13.13 6.68
C GLU A 121 -4.79 -13.29 6.55
N MET A 122 -4.02 -12.51 7.32
CA MET A 122 -2.55 -12.57 7.27
C MET A 122 -1.97 -13.71 8.12
N SER A 123 -2.75 -14.26 9.05
CA SER A 123 -2.41 -15.44 9.86
C SER A 123 -3.63 -16.36 10.00
N TRP A 124 -3.52 -17.60 9.49
CA TRP A 124 -4.58 -18.62 9.63
C TRP A 124 -4.78 -19.09 11.08
N ASP A 125 -3.80 -18.86 11.96
CA ASP A 125 -3.85 -19.26 13.36
C ASP A 125 -4.81 -18.38 14.21
N ASP A 126 -5.18 -17.19 13.72
CA ASP A 126 -5.99 -16.20 14.44
C ASP A 126 -7.50 -16.51 14.46
N LEU A 127 -7.98 -17.39 13.58
CA LEU A 127 -9.43 -17.72 13.46
C LEU A 127 -9.87 -18.94 14.28
N ASN A 128 -8.98 -19.55 15.07
CA ASN A 128 -9.29 -20.75 15.83
C ASN A 128 -10.18 -20.46 17.05
N ASP A 129 -11.47 -20.77 16.93
CA ASP A 129 -12.49 -20.55 17.97
C ASP A 129 -12.22 -21.31 19.28
N ALA A 130 -11.39 -22.35 19.26
CA ALA A 130 -11.07 -23.14 20.47
C ALA A 130 -10.36 -22.35 21.57
N ASN A 131 -9.84 -21.15 21.25
CA ASN A 131 -9.03 -20.32 22.15
C ASN A 131 -9.77 -19.09 22.72
N TYR A 132 -11.04 -18.84 22.36
CA TYR A 132 -11.71 -17.59 22.72
C TYR A 132 -12.91 -17.78 23.67
N GLN A 133 -12.79 -17.25 24.89
CA GLN A 133 -13.92 -17.05 25.80
C GLN A 133 -14.48 -15.64 25.61
N TRP A 134 -15.42 -15.49 24.68
CA TRP A 134 -16.02 -14.19 24.39
C TRP A 134 -16.84 -13.66 25.59
N PRO A 135 -16.71 -12.36 25.94
CA PRO A 135 -17.57 -11.73 26.93
C PRO A 135 -18.99 -11.54 26.41
N THR A 136 -19.91 -11.27 27.34
CA THR A 136 -21.31 -10.97 27.01
C THR A 136 -21.47 -9.63 26.29
N PRO A 137 -22.49 -9.46 25.41
CA PRO A 137 -22.77 -8.17 24.78
C PRO A 137 -22.93 -7.04 25.80
N ALA A 138 -23.52 -7.32 26.97
CA ALA A 138 -23.66 -6.36 28.06
C ALA A 138 -22.30 -5.94 28.66
N GLU A 139 -21.38 -6.89 28.89
CA GLU A 139 -20.02 -6.56 29.36
C GLU A 139 -19.23 -5.77 28.31
N VAL A 140 -19.34 -6.13 27.03
CA VAL A 140 -18.69 -5.37 25.94
C VAL A 140 -19.28 -3.96 25.86
N LYS A 141 -20.60 -3.80 25.94
CA LYS A 141 -21.24 -2.47 25.97
C LYS A 141 -20.77 -1.64 27.17
N ALA A 142 -20.68 -2.24 28.36
CA ALA A 142 -20.17 -1.55 29.54
C ALA A 142 -18.70 -1.09 29.35
N TYR A 143 -17.88 -1.90 28.69
CA TYR A 143 -16.52 -1.51 28.30
C TYR A 143 -16.52 -0.37 27.27
N ARG A 144 -17.35 -0.47 26.22
CA ARG A 144 -17.51 0.60 25.23
C ARG A 144 -17.95 1.92 25.88
N ASP A 145 -18.83 1.89 26.88
CA ASP A 145 -19.25 3.08 27.61
C ASP A 145 -18.10 3.71 28.42
N GLN A 146 -17.21 2.89 28.98
CA GLN A 146 -15.98 3.38 29.64
C GLN A 146 -15.04 4.03 28.63
N VAL A 147 -14.85 3.43 27.45
CA VAL A 147 -14.03 3.99 26.36
C VAL A 147 -14.65 5.30 25.84
N ARG A 148 -15.97 5.33 25.65
CA ARG A 148 -16.72 6.54 25.27
C ARG A 148 -16.44 7.69 26.23
N ASN A 149 -16.56 7.45 27.53
CA ASN A 149 -16.27 8.47 28.54
C ASN A 149 -14.80 8.89 28.55
N LEU A 150 -13.86 7.94 28.37
CA LEU A 150 -12.44 8.24 28.29
C LEU A 150 -12.12 9.16 27.10
N VAL A 151 -12.63 8.85 25.91
CA VAL A 151 -12.36 9.64 24.70
C VAL A 151 -13.01 11.03 24.80
N LEU A 152 -14.22 11.13 25.34
CA LEU A 152 -14.85 12.43 25.61
C LEU A 152 -14.05 13.26 26.62
N ASP A 153 -13.55 12.65 27.69
CA ASP A 153 -12.71 13.33 28.68
C ASP A 153 -11.41 13.85 28.06
N LEU A 154 -10.78 13.06 27.17
CA LEU A 154 -9.62 13.50 26.39
C LEU A 154 -9.94 14.68 25.49
N ILE A 155 -11.03 14.59 24.70
CA ILE A 155 -11.47 15.68 23.82
C ILE A 155 -11.77 16.95 24.62
N ASP A 156 -12.34 16.83 25.82
CA ASP A 156 -12.72 17.97 26.64
C ASP A 156 -11.53 18.61 27.38
N LYS A 157 -10.53 17.82 27.80
CA LYS A 157 -9.53 18.25 28.79
C LYS A 157 -8.07 18.12 28.38
N ALA A 158 -7.72 17.26 27.43
CA ALA A 158 -6.31 17.07 27.05
C ALA A 158 -5.75 18.34 26.40
N PRO A 159 -4.48 18.71 26.59
CA PRO A 159 -3.86 19.82 25.86
C PRO A 159 -3.98 19.61 24.35
N LEU A 160 -4.48 20.60 23.63
CA LEU A 160 -4.61 20.62 22.18
C LEU A 160 -3.74 21.75 21.66
N HIS A 161 -2.92 21.47 20.66
CA HIS A 161 -2.13 22.48 19.96
C HIS A 161 -2.45 22.38 18.48
N LEU A 162 -2.78 23.52 17.87
CA LEU A 162 -3.03 23.61 16.44
C LEU A 162 -1.73 23.89 15.67
N PRO A 163 -1.61 23.40 14.42
CA PRO A 163 -2.56 22.51 13.73
C PRO A 163 -2.49 21.05 14.25
N VAL A 164 -3.57 20.30 14.07
CA VAL A 164 -3.53 18.83 14.21
C VAL A 164 -3.09 18.25 12.88
N ASP A 165 -1.86 17.76 12.83
CA ASP A 165 -1.25 17.14 11.65
C ASP A 165 -0.79 15.71 11.96
N TRP A 166 -0.17 15.07 10.97
CA TRP A 166 0.36 13.70 11.03
C TRP A 166 1.24 13.39 12.25
N HIS A 167 1.96 14.38 12.79
CA HIS A 167 2.87 14.19 13.93
C HIS A 167 2.22 14.52 15.28
N ASN A 168 1.02 15.11 15.27
CA ASN A 168 0.29 15.50 16.46
C ASN A 168 -0.38 14.27 17.11
N PRO A 169 -0.23 14.03 18.42
CA PRO A 169 -0.88 12.90 19.08
C PRO A 169 -2.41 12.86 18.89
N TRP A 170 -3.06 14.02 18.76
CA TRP A 170 -4.50 14.11 18.49
C TRP A 170 -4.92 13.45 17.18
N TRP A 171 -4.00 13.26 16.22
CA TRP A 171 -4.24 12.46 15.02
C TRP A 171 -4.81 11.08 15.35
N THR A 172 -4.40 10.51 16.49
CA THR A 172 -4.87 9.21 16.99
C THR A 172 -6.35 9.20 17.37
N VAL A 173 -6.90 10.34 17.82
CA VAL A 173 -8.33 10.46 18.12
C VAL A 173 -9.13 10.36 16.83
N ILE A 174 -8.71 11.08 15.78
CA ILE A 174 -9.36 11.03 14.46
C ILE A 174 -9.19 9.63 13.85
N MET A 175 -7.99 9.06 13.91
CA MET A 175 -7.69 7.70 13.45
C MET A 175 -8.65 6.67 14.08
N GLY A 176 -8.91 6.76 15.39
CA GLY A 176 -9.88 5.87 16.03
C GLY A 176 -11.31 6.05 15.54
N ILE A 177 -11.72 7.30 15.25
CA ILE A 177 -13.06 7.60 14.70
C ILE A 177 -13.19 7.05 13.28
N GLU A 178 -12.21 7.31 12.41
CA GLU A 178 -12.21 6.81 11.03
C GLU A 178 -12.13 5.28 10.97
N HIS A 179 -11.34 4.67 11.85
CA HIS A 179 -11.28 3.22 11.98
C HIS A 179 -12.65 2.62 12.38
N GLU A 180 -13.39 3.27 13.28
CA GLU A 180 -14.75 2.83 13.62
C GLU A 180 -15.73 3.00 12.45
N ARG A 181 -15.52 3.97 11.55
CA ARG A 181 -16.32 4.13 10.31
C ARG A 181 -16.06 3.01 9.31
N ILE A 182 -14.81 2.59 9.11
CA ILE A 182 -14.47 1.38 8.34
C ILE A 182 -15.21 0.15 8.88
N HIS A 183 -15.24 0.04 10.21
CA HIS A 183 -15.91 -1.06 10.89
C HIS A 183 -17.43 -0.95 10.87
N LEU A 184 -18.01 0.25 10.80
CA LEU A 184 -19.44 0.47 10.57
C LEU A 184 -19.87 -0.17 9.26
N GLU A 185 -19.16 0.13 8.18
CA GLU A 185 -19.42 -0.47 6.88
C GLU A 185 -19.17 -1.99 6.91
N THR A 186 -18.01 -2.44 7.39
CA THR A 186 -17.67 -3.87 7.46
C THR A 186 -18.70 -4.67 8.25
N SER A 187 -19.13 -4.17 9.42
CA SER A 187 -20.10 -4.87 10.27
C SER A 187 -21.48 -4.94 9.62
N SER A 188 -21.86 -3.94 8.82
CA SER A 188 -23.14 -3.96 8.10
C SER A 188 -23.20 -5.05 7.03
N VAL A 189 -22.09 -5.29 6.34
CA VAL A 189 -21.94 -6.41 5.39
C VAL A 189 -22.03 -7.75 6.11
N LEU A 190 -21.38 -7.88 7.27
CA LEU A 190 -21.43 -9.10 8.08
C LEU A 190 -22.83 -9.37 8.64
N ILE A 191 -23.56 -8.35 9.07
CA ILE A 191 -24.96 -8.47 9.48
C ILE A 191 -25.84 -8.90 8.29
N ARG A 192 -25.60 -8.36 7.10
CA ARG A 192 -26.31 -8.79 5.87
C ARG A 192 -26.04 -10.25 5.52
N GLN A 193 -24.79 -10.70 5.67
CA GLN A 193 -24.39 -12.10 5.48
C GLN A 193 -24.91 -13.03 6.58
N HIS A 194 -25.32 -12.49 7.72
CA HIS A 194 -25.86 -13.28 8.81
C HIS A 194 -27.23 -13.86 8.44
N LYS A 195 -27.58 -15.00 9.07
CA LYS A 195 -28.87 -15.64 8.85
C LYS A 195 -29.98 -14.69 9.31
N LEU A 196 -31.05 -14.62 8.54
CA LEU A 196 -32.13 -13.67 8.79
C LEU A 196 -32.81 -13.87 10.15
N GLU A 197 -32.85 -15.09 10.69
CA GLU A 197 -33.38 -15.37 12.04
C GLU A 197 -32.60 -14.68 13.18
N PHE A 198 -31.35 -14.27 12.92
CA PHE A 198 -30.50 -13.56 13.87
C PHE A 198 -30.51 -12.03 13.68
N VAL A 199 -31.28 -11.53 12.72
CA VAL A 199 -31.35 -10.10 12.38
C VAL A 199 -32.80 -9.62 12.47
N LYS A 200 -33.00 -8.39 12.92
CA LYS A 200 -34.31 -7.73 13.00
C LYS A 200 -34.24 -6.32 12.38
N SER A 201 -35.36 -5.86 11.86
CA SER A 201 -35.49 -4.48 11.36
C SER A 201 -35.38 -3.47 12.50
N SER A 202 -34.74 -2.33 12.25
CA SER A 202 -34.68 -1.18 13.15
C SER A 202 -35.19 0.09 12.47
N PRO A 203 -35.92 0.99 13.15
CA PRO A 203 -36.34 2.27 12.58
C PRO A 203 -35.18 3.12 12.06
N GLY A 204 -34.00 3.05 12.69
CA GLY A 204 -32.80 3.80 12.27
C GLY A 204 -32.07 3.20 11.07
N TRP A 205 -32.48 2.02 10.60
CA TRP A 205 -31.81 1.25 9.55
C TRP A 205 -32.79 0.78 8.48
N GLN A 206 -33.72 1.65 8.10
CA GLN A 206 -34.68 1.35 7.03
C GLN A 206 -34.01 1.48 5.66
N PRO A 207 -34.15 0.48 4.78
CA PRO A 207 -33.58 0.55 3.44
C PRO A 207 -34.43 1.46 2.54
N ASN A 208 -33.84 1.83 1.39
CA ASN A 208 -34.58 2.46 0.31
C ASN A 208 -35.69 1.54 -0.20
N ARG A 209 -36.81 2.14 -0.64
CA ARG A 209 -37.98 1.40 -1.17
C ARG A 209 -38.26 1.71 -2.65
N ILE A 210 -37.47 2.59 -3.25
CA ILE A 210 -37.64 3.04 -4.63
C ILE A 210 -37.07 1.96 -5.56
N THR A 211 -37.87 1.53 -6.53
CA THR A 211 -37.46 0.63 -7.62
C THR A 211 -38.38 0.84 -8.82
N GLY A 212 -37.91 0.48 -10.01
CA GLY A 212 -38.60 0.63 -11.28
C GLY A 212 -37.97 -0.25 -12.36
N ALA A 213 -38.10 0.19 -13.61
CA ALA A 213 -37.49 -0.50 -14.74
C ALA A 213 -35.98 -0.24 -14.78
N ALA A 214 -35.19 -1.30 -14.87
CA ALA A 214 -33.74 -1.18 -14.97
C ALA A 214 -33.34 -0.47 -16.28
N PRO A 215 -32.48 0.56 -16.22
CA PRO A 215 -32.01 1.21 -17.43
C PRO A 215 -31.07 0.29 -18.20
N ASN A 216 -31.11 0.38 -19.53
CA ASN A 216 -30.05 -0.20 -20.36
C ASN A 216 -28.82 0.69 -20.28
N ASN A 217 -27.66 0.09 -20.02
CA ASN A 217 -26.42 0.82 -19.91
C ASN A 217 -25.94 1.31 -21.28
N VAL A 218 -25.37 2.52 -21.32
CA VAL A 218 -24.79 3.13 -22.52
C VAL A 218 -23.38 3.61 -22.20
N LEU A 219 -22.53 3.72 -23.21
CA LEU A 219 -21.16 4.21 -23.06
C LEU A 219 -21.13 5.73 -23.20
N VAL A 220 -20.40 6.38 -22.30
CA VAL A 220 -20.13 7.82 -22.30
C VAL A 220 -18.62 8.01 -22.38
N ASN A 221 -18.19 8.92 -23.26
CA ASN A 221 -16.77 9.16 -23.48
C ASN A 221 -16.18 10.00 -22.35
N VAL A 222 -15.00 9.60 -21.88
CA VAL A 222 -14.16 10.36 -20.95
C VAL A 222 -12.90 10.79 -21.69
N SER A 223 -12.70 12.09 -21.80
CA SER A 223 -11.53 12.67 -22.46
C SER A 223 -10.23 12.27 -21.76
N ALA A 224 -9.17 12.12 -22.55
CA ALA A 224 -7.81 11.94 -22.04
C ALA A 224 -7.44 13.08 -21.08
N GLY A 225 -6.61 12.79 -20.08
CA GLY A 225 -6.18 13.79 -19.12
C GLY A 225 -5.10 13.27 -18.19
N GLN A 226 -4.73 14.10 -17.22
CA GLN A 226 -3.75 13.76 -16.21
C GLN A 226 -4.44 13.53 -14.86
N VAL A 227 -3.86 12.66 -14.06
CA VAL A 227 -4.20 12.47 -12.65
C VAL A 227 -2.97 12.88 -11.86
N CYS A 228 -3.16 13.73 -10.86
CA CYS A 228 -2.11 14.15 -9.93
C CYS A 228 -2.69 14.05 -8.52
N LEU A 229 -2.17 13.13 -7.73
CA LEU A 229 -2.51 12.94 -6.32
C LEU A 229 -1.27 13.28 -5.51
N ALA A 230 -1.39 14.29 -4.66
CA ALA A 230 -0.27 14.83 -3.90
C ALA A 230 -0.74 15.28 -2.52
N LYS A 231 -1.38 14.37 -1.77
CA LYS A 231 -1.84 14.68 -0.41
C LYS A 231 -0.60 14.89 0.46
N ASP A 232 -0.49 16.09 1.00
CA ASP A 232 0.61 16.48 1.87
C ASP A 232 0.21 16.33 3.36
N LYS A 233 1.19 16.16 4.24
CA LYS A 233 0.97 16.06 5.71
C LYS A 233 0.34 17.33 6.30
N THR A 234 0.30 18.42 5.53
CA THR A 234 -0.40 19.67 5.84
C THR A 234 -1.81 19.76 5.22
N ASP A 235 -2.37 18.68 4.70
CA ASP A 235 -3.76 18.66 4.25
C ASP A 235 -4.73 18.94 5.42
N PRO A 236 -5.81 19.71 5.21
CA PRO A 236 -6.80 20.01 6.25
C PRO A 236 -7.61 18.79 6.71
N TYR A 237 -7.70 17.72 5.91
CA TYR A 237 -8.51 16.55 6.21
C TYR A 237 -7.65 15.33 6.49
N TYR A 238 -8.15 14.46 7.38
CA TYR A 238 -7.52 13.19 7.69
C TYR A 238 -7.39 12.30 6.45
N GLY A 239 -6.23 11.67 6.30
CA GLY A 239 -5.98 10.60 5.33
C GLY A 239 -5.29 9.41 5.99
N TRP A 240 -5.48 8.22 5.42
CA TRP A 240 -4.63 7.08 5.73
C TRP A 240 -3.26 7.22 5.09
N ASP A 241 -2.27 6.47 5.61
CA ASP A 241 -0.88 6.55 5.14
C ASP A 241 -0.71 6.31 3.63
N ASN A 242 -1.55 5.44 3.06
CA ASN A 242 -1.56 5.13 1.63
C ASN A 242 -2.04 6.28 0.72
N GLU A 243 -2.62 7.34 1.26
CA GLU A 243 -3.10 8.51 0.51
C GLU A 243 -2.01 9.57 0.32
N TYR A 244 -0.93 9.51 1.12
CA TYR A 244 0.17 10.47 1.09
C TYR A 244 1.27 10.05 0.12
N GLY A 245 2.01 11.03 -0.36
CA GLY A 245 3.02 10.88 -1.41
C GLY A 245 2.54 11.49 -2.72
N LEU A 246 3.35 11.31 -3.76
CA LEU A 246 3.07 11.79 -5.11
C LEU A 246 2.70 10.63 -6.01
N HIS A 247 1.63 10.79 -6.77
CA HIS A 247 1.28 9.93 -7.88
C HIS A 247 0.84 10.78 -9.07
N GLU A 248 1.47 10.55 -10.21
CA GLU A 248 1.15 11.19 -11.47
C GLU A 248 0.90 10.14 -12.55
N ALA A 249 -0.20 10.28 -13.29
CA ALA A 249 -0.54 9.39 -14.39
C ALA A 249 -1.13 10.16 -15.57
N VAL A 250 -0.81 9.71 -16.79
CA VAL A 250 -1.46 10.16 -18.02
C VAL A 250 -2.46 9.09 -18.44
N VAL A 251 -3.74 9.46 -18.48
CA VAL A 251 -4.84 8.58 -18.82
C VAL A 251 -5.31 8.91 -20.24
N ALA A 252 -5.30 7.91 -21.12
CA ALA A 252 -5.85 8.05 -22.47
C ALA A 252 -7.37 8.23 -22.42
N ALA A 253 -7.98 8.68 -23.52
CA ALA A 253 -9.44 8.74 -23.61
C ALA A 253 -10.00 7.31 -23.59
N PHE A 254 -11.13 7.13 -22.93
CA PHE A 254 -11.83 5.85 -22.83
C PHE A 254 -13.34 6.07 -22.77
N ASP A 255 -14.12 5.01 -22.99
CA ASP A 255 -15.55 5.06 -22.76
C ASP A 255 -15.90 4.33 -21.46
N ALA A 256 -16.83 4.85 -20.69
CA ALA A 256 -17.30 4.24 -19.46
C ALA A 256 -18.82 4.01 -19.52
N ALA A 257 -19.28 2.93 -18.88
CA ALA A 257 -20.70 2.72 -18.70
C ALA A 257 -21.32 3.91 -17.95
N LYS A 258 -22.49 4.39 -18.37
CA LYS A 258 -23.19 5.53 -17.78
C LYS A 258 -23.69 5.26 -16.37
N TYR A 259 -24.18 4.05 -16.14
CA TYR A 259 -24.70 3.57 -14.86
C TYR A 259 -23.75 2.52 -14.28
N LEU A 260 -23.78 2.33 -12.96
CA LEU A 260 -23.27 1.09 -12.36
C LEU A 260 -24.00 -0.10 -12.97
N VAL A 261 -23.34 -1.27 -13.03
CA VAL A 261 -23.99 -2.48 -13.53
C VAL A 261 -25.16 -2.84 -12.62
N SER A 262 -26.36 -2.89 -13.17
CA SER A 262 -27.58 -3.21 -12.43
C SER A 262 -27.73 -4.71 -12.23
N ASN A 263 -28.58 -5.13 -11.28
CA ASN A 263 -28.97 -6.53 -11.12
C ASN A 263 -29.54 -7.11 -12.44
N GLN A 264 -30.32 -6.33 -13.19
CA GLN A 264 -30.88 -6.75 -14.49
C GLN A 264 -29.80 -6.99 -15.54
N GLU A 265 -28.80 -6.12 -15.58
CA GLU A 265 -27.69 -6.24 -16.52
C GLU A 265 -26.83 -7.46 -16.17
N PHE A 266 -26.53 -7.65 -14.88
CA PHE A 266 -25.76 -8.79 -14.40
C PHE A 266 -26.50 -10.13 -14.60
N LEU A 267 -27.84 -10.14 -14.54
CA LEU A 267 -28.64 -11.33 -14.83
C LEU A 267 -28.30 -11.96 -16.18
N GLN A 268 -27.96 -11.15 -17.20
CA GLN A 268 -27.59 -11.64 -18.52
C GLN A 268 -26.34 -12.53 -18.49
N PHE A 269 -25.36 -12.20 -17.64
CA PHE A 269 -24.18 -13.03 -17.41
C PHE A 269 -24.54 -14.35 -16.70
N VAL A 270 -25.43 -14.28 -15.71
CA VAL A 270 -25.93 -15.47 -14.99
C VAL A 270 -26.65 -16.41 -15.95
N GLU A 271 -27.57 -15.89 -16.76
CA GLU A 271 -28.39 -16.66 -17.71
C GLU A 271 -27.56 -17.21 -18.89
N ALA A 272 -26.47 -16.52 -19.27
CA ALA A 272 -25.50 -17.02 -20.23
C ALA A 272 -24.59 -18.14 -19.67
N GLY A 273 -24.83 -18.60 -18.44
CA GLY A 273 -24.03 -19.65 -17.80
C GLY A 273 -22.69 -19.15 -17.26
N GLY A 274 -22.56 -17.86 -16.93
CA GLY A 274 -21.33 -17.24 -16.46
C GLY A 274 -20.69 -17.91 -15.23
N TYR A 275 -21.50 -18.43 -14.30
CA TYR A 275 -21.04 -19.20 -13.15
C TYR A 275 -20.84 -20.69 -13.44
N LEU A 276 -21.33 -21.18 -14.59
CA LEU A 276 -21.18 -22.58 -15.03
C LEU A 276 -19.95 -22.76 -15.93
N ASN A 277 -19.42 -21.67 -16.48
CA ASN A 277 -18.29 -21.68 -17.39
C ASN A 277 -17.09 -20.91 -16.83
N ALA A 278 -16.07 -21.66 -16.42
CA ALA A 278 -14.82 -21.11 -15.88
C ALA A 278 -13.98 -20.31 -16.91
N TYR A 279 -14.34 -20.32 -18.20
CA TYR A 279 -13.61 -19.62 -19.27
C TYR A 279 -13.49 -18.11 -19.04
N HIS A 280 -14.49 -17.49 -18.42
CA HIS A 280 -14.49 -16.04 -18.16
C HIS A 280 -13.76 -15.65 -16.86
N TRP A 281 -13.33 -16.62 -16.06
CA TRP A 281 -12.74 -16.39 -14.75
C TRP A 281 -11.21 -16.42 -14.84
N GLU A 282 -10.57 -15.47 -14.16
CA GLU A 282 -9.11 -15.51 -13.94
C GLU A 282 -8.74 -16.63 -12.97
N GLU A 283 -7.47 -17.00 -12.90
CA GLU A 283 -7.03 -18.20 -12.17
C GLU A 283 -7.43 -18.18 -10.68
N GLU A 284 -7.22 -17.07 -9.97
CA GLU A 284 -7.69 -16.90 -8.59
C GLU A 284 -9.22 -17.00 -8.49
N GLY A 285 -9.93 -16.40 -9.45
CA GLY A 285 -11.39 -16.44 -9.54
C GLY A 285 -11.94 -17.85 -9.80
N LYS A 286 -11.24 -18.69 -10.58
CA LYS A 286 -11.59 -20.11 -10.76
C LYS A 286 -11.44 -20.87 -9.45
N GLY A 287 -10.37 -20.60 -8.69
CA GLY A 287 -10.17 -21.15 -7.36
C GLY A 287 -11.31 -20.78 -6.41
N TRP A 288 -11.69 -19.49 -6.38
CA TRP A 288 -12.82 -19.01 -5.61
C TRP A 288 -14.15 -19.67 -6.03
N LEU A 289 -14.45 -19.74 -7.33
CA LEU A 289 -15.69 -20.33 -7.85
C LEU A 289 -15.77 -21.83 -7.52
N ALA A 290 -14.66 -22.56 -7.64
CA ALA A 290 -14.59 -23.98 -7.30
C ALA A 290 -14.80 -24.22 -5.79
N TYR A 291 -14.25 -23.33 -4.95
CA TYR A 291 -14.42 -23.38 -3.50
C TYR A 291 -15.85 -23.02 -3.07
N SER A 292 -16.35 -21.87 -3.51
CA SER A 292 -17.66 -21.31 -3.10
C SER A 292 -18.83 -22.05 -3.73
N ARG A 293 -18.63 -22.64 -4.93
CA ARG A 293 -19.66 -23.25 -5.78
C ARG A 293 -20.83 -22.30 -6.05
N ALA A 294 -20.55 -21.00 -6.09
CA ALA A 294 -21.56 -19.97 -6.36
C ALA A 294 -22.22 -20.19 -7.73
N GLN A 295 -23.51 -19.90 -7.83
CA GLN A 295 -24.29 -20.00 -9.08
C GLN A 295 -24.90 -18.66 -9.50
N HIS A 296 -24.84 -17.66 -8.62
CA HIS A 296 -25.36 -16.31 -8.75
C HIS A 296 -24.73 -15.45 -7.63
N PRO A 297 -24.87 -14.12 -7.67
CA PRO A 297 -24.38 -13.25 -6.60
C PRO A 297 -24.82 -13.68 -5.21
N THR A 298 -23.95 -13.51 -4.22
CA THR A 298 -24.13 -13.96 -2.82
C THR A 298 -25.46 -13.51 -2.20
N PHE A 299 -25.90 -12.28 -2.48
CA PHE A 299 -27.09 -11.70 -1.86
C PHE A 299 -28.37 -11.94 -2.67
N TRP A 300 -28.29 -12.61 -3.81
CA TRP A 300 -29.48 -13.05 -4.54
C TRP A 300 -30.04 -14.30 -3.90
N VAL A 301 -31.35 -14.31 -3.64
CA VAL A 301 -32.05 -15.44 -3.03
C VAL A 301 -33.09 -15.97 -4.00
N LYS A 302 -32.92 -17.20 -4.46
CA LYS A 302 -33.87 -17.87 -5.33
C LYS A 302 -34.94 -18.58 -4.49
N LYS A 303 -36.21 -18.19 -4.66
CA LYS A 303 -37.38 -18.84 -4.03
C LYS A 303 -38.33 -19.38 -5.10
N ASN A 304 -39.35 -20.13 -4.69
CA ASN A 304 -40.35 -20.72 -5.61
C ASN A 304 -41.05 -19.67 -6.50
N HIS A 305 -41.22 -18.45 -6.01
CA HIS A 305 -41.94 -17.36 -6.68
C HIS A 305 -41.02 -16.34 -7.40
N GLY A 306 -39.73 -16.65 -7.55
CA GLY A 306 -38.77 -15.81 -8.25
C GLY A 306 -37.55 -15.42 -7.42
N TRP A 307 -36.87 -14.37 -7.87
CA TRP A 307 -35.67 -13.83 -7.24
C TRP A 307 -36.01 -12.78 -6.18
N TYR A 308 -35.24 -12.79 -5.11
CA TYR A 308 -35.27 -11.84 -4.00
C TYR A 308 -33.86 -11.31 -3.76
N LEU A 309 -33.76 -10.11 -3.18
CA LEU A 309 -32.49 -9.54 -2.75
C LEU A 309 -32.42 -9.55 -1.23
N ARG A 310 -31.35 -10.12 -0.69
CA ARG A 310 -30.98 -10.01 0.72
C ARG A 310 -30.49 -8.59 0.99
N LEU A 311 -31.24 -7.83 1.78
CA LEU A 311 -30.79 -6.55 2.36
C LEU A 311 -30.21 -6.82 3.76
N MET A 312 -29.72 -5.78 4.44
CA MET A 312 -29.11 -5.93 5.77
C MET A 312 -30.04 -6.63 6.77
N THR A 313 -31.29 -6.15 6.88
CA THR A 313 -32.24 -6.62 7.92
C THR A 313 -33.43 -7.41 7.39
N GLU A 314 -33.58 -7.53 6.08
CA GLU A 314 -34.75 -8.16 5.44
C GLU A 314 -34.42 -8.76 4.07
N GLU A 315 -35.42 -9.38 3.44
CA GLU A 315 -35.37 -9.82 2.05
C GLU A 315 -36.52 -9.14 1.30
N VAL A 316 -36.21 -8.52 0.16
CA VAL A 316 -37.20 -7.83 -0.67
C VAL A 316 -37.33 -8.52 -2.02
N SER A 317 -38.46 -8.30 -2.71
CA SER A 317 -38.59 -8.72 -4.12
C SER A 317 -37.47 -8.08 -4.94
N MET A 318 -36.87 -8.82 -5.87
CA MET A 318 -35.65 -8.39 -6.57
C MET A 318 -35.81 -6.99 -7.21
N PRO A 319 -35.04 -5.98 -6.75
CA PRO A 319 -34.99 -4.67 -7.38
C PRO A 319 -33.97 -4.72 -8.52
N TRP A 320 -34.48 -5.00 -9.72
CA TRP A 320 -33.65 -5.23 -10.92
C TRP A 320 -32.85 -4.00 -11.36
N ASP A 321 -33.29 -2.80 -10.99
CA ASP A 321 -32.68 -1.52 -11.32
C ASP A 321 -31.64 -1.03 -10.30
N TRP A 322 -31.45 -1.75 -9.19
CA TRP A 322 -30.40 -1.46 -8.21
C TRP A 322 -29.04 -1.99 -8.69
N PRO A 323 -27.91 -1.45 -8.19
CA PRO A 323 -26.59 -1.97 -8.54
C PRO A 323 -26.47 -3.42 -8.10
N VAL A 324 -25.77 -4.23 -8.90
CA VAL A 324 -25.35 -5.55 -8.48
C VAL A 324 -24.22 -5.42 -7.46
N GLU A 325 -24.31 -6.14 -6.34
CA GLU A 325 -23.25 -6.18 -5.33
C GLU A 325 -22.55 -7.54 -5.37
N VAL A 326 -21.27 -7.54 -5.72
CA VAL A 326 -20.45 -8.73 -6.05
C VAL A 326 -19.00 -8.54 -5.59
N ASN A 327 -18.25 -9.63 -5.50
CA ASN A 327 -16.80 -9.54 -5.28
C ASN A 327 -16.05 -9.19 -6.59
N TYR A 328 -14.73 -8.97 -6.48
CA TYR A 328 -13.90 -8.60 -7.62
C TYR A 328 -13.90 -9.67 -8.72
N HIS A 329 -13.81 -10.95 -8.34
CA HIS A 329 -13.74 -12.05 -9.30
C HIS A 329 -15.00 -12.16 -10.16
N GLU A 330 -16.18 -11.98 -9.55
CA GLU A 330 -17.46 -11.93 -10.24
C GLU A 330 -17.54 -10.71 -11.19
N ALA A 331 -17.13 -9.53 -10.73
CA ALA A 331 -17.10 -8.31 -11.53
C ALA A 331 -16.16 -8.44 -12.76
N LYS A 332 -14.98 -9.02 -12.54
CA LYS A 332 -14.00 -9.29 -13.60
C LYS A 332 -14.50 -10.34 -14.58
N ALA A 333 -15.13 -11.42 -14.09
CA ALA A 333 -15.71 -12.45 -14.95
C ALA A 333 -16.85 -11.92 -15.82
N PHE A 334 -17.69 -11.05 -15.28
CA PHE A 334 -18.70 -10.33 -16.06
C PHE A 334 -18.05 -9.50 -17.18
N CYS A 335 -16.99 -8.73 -16.87
CA CYS A 335 -16.32 -7.92 -17.88
C CYS A 335 -15.71 -8.78 -19.00
N ASN A 336 -15.07 -9.90 -18.64
CA ASN A 336 -14.51 -10.86 -19.60
C ASN A 336 -15.58 -11.52 -20.48
N TRP A 337 -16.74 -11.85 -19.89
CA TRP A 337 -17.90 -12.33 -20.64
C TRP A 337 -18.42 -11.26 -21.59
N LYS A 338 -18.61 -10.02 -21.12
CA LYS A 338 -19.12 -8.91 -21.93
C LYS A 338 -18.15 -8.55 -23.06
N LYS A 339 -16.84 -8.62 -22.82
CA LYS A 339 -15.79 -8.52 -23.85
C LYS A 339 -15.97 -9.59 -24.93
N SER A 340 -16.20 -10.84 -24.54
CA SER A 340 -16.42 -11.94 -25.48
C SER A 340 -17.74 -11.78 -26.26
N ALA A 341 -18.81 -11.34 -25.59
CA ALA A 341 -20.14 -11.20 -26.17
C ALA A 341 -20.25 -10.00 -27.12
N THR A 342 -19.52 -8.91 -26.86
CA THR A 342 -19.60 -7.67 -27.65
C THR A 342 -18.45 -7.47 -28.61
N GLY A 343 -17.31 -8.14 -28.40
CA GLY A 343 -16.06 -7.89 -29.13
C GLY A 343 -15.34 -6.59 -28.73
N LEU A 344 -15.90 -5.79 -27.83
CA LEU A 344 -15.28 -4.58 -27.30
C LEU A 344 -14.28 -4.93 -26.18
N PRO A 345 -13.21 -4.15 -25.98
CA PRO A 345 -12.25 -4.37 -24.90
C PRO A 345 -12.82 -3.93 -23.54
N VAL A 346 -13.84 -4.65 -23.06
CA VAL A 346 -14.52 -4.40 -21.78
C VAL A 346 -13.65 -4.88 -20.62
N ARG A 347 -13.50 -4.03 -19.59
CA ARG A 347 -12.78 -4.33 -18.35
C ARG A 347 -13.27 -3.46 -17.18
N LEU A 348 -12.78 -3.72 -15.97
CA LEU A 348 -12.96 -2.79 -14.85
C LEU A 348 -12.06 -1.54 -15.06
N PRO A 349 -12.42 -0.37 -14.49
CA PRO A 349 -11.58 0.81 -14.55
C PRO A 349 -10.30 0.62 -13.74
N THR A 350 -9.24 1.37 -14.05
CA THR A 350 -8.13 1.59 -13.10
C THR A 350 -8.51 2.65 -12.07
N GLU A 351 -7.74 2.77 -10.98
CA GLU A 351 -7.85 3.90 -10.03
C GLU A 351 -7.77 5.26 -10.77
N ASP A 352 -6.82 5.40 -11.70
CA ASP A 352 -6.65 6.63 -12.49
C ASP A 352 -7.84 6.95 -13.39
N GLU A 353 -8.43 5.95 -14.04
CA GLU A 353 -9.63 6.11 -14.85
C GLU A 353 -10.84 6.50 -13.98
N TRP A 354 -10.93 5.99 -12.74
CA TRP A 354 -11.94 6.44 -11.80
C TRP A 354 -11.75 7.92 -11.42
N TYR A 355 -10.50 8.39 -11.22
CA TYR A 355 -10.23 9.82 -11.00
C TYR A 355 -10.62 10.68 -12.20
N ARG A 356 -10.36 10.23 -13.43
CA ARG A 356 -10.84 10.92 -14.63
C ARG A 356 -12.37 10.95 -14.71
N LEU A 357 -13.04 9.87 -14.31
CA LEU A 357 -14.51 9.82 -14.20
C LEU A 357 -15.03 10.84 -13.19
N TYR A 358 -14.45 10.88 -12.00
CA TYR A 358 -14.79 11.83 -10.94
C TYR A 358 -14.69 13.28 -11.42
N GLU A 359 -13.59 13.64 -12.08
CA GLU A 359 -13.39 14.97 -12.66
C GLU A 359 -14.39 15.27 -13.79
N SER A 360 -14.59 14.32 -14.71
CA SER A 360 -15.53 14.49 -15.84
C SER A 360 -16.99 14.67 -15.38
N ALA A 361 -17.33 14.10 -14.23
CA ALA A 361 -18.63 14.22 -13.60
C ALA A 361 -18.82 15.56 -12.86
N GLY A 362 -17.76 16.38 -12.74
CA GLY A 362 -17.79 17.68 -12.08
C GLY A 362 -17.99 17.58 -10.56
N LEU A 363 -17.54 16.48 -9.95
CA LEU A 363 -17.74 16.22 -8.53
C LEU A 363 -16.76 16.97 -7.64
N GLN A 364 -17.18 17.18 -6.40
CA GLN A 364 -16.39 17.76 -5.31
C GLN A 364 -16.66 16.93 -4.04
N ASP A 365 -15.72 16.99 -3.09
CA ASP A 365 -15.88 16.27 -1.84
C ASP A 365 -17.14 16.72 -1.07
N PRO A 366 -17.76 15.83 -0.28
CA PRO A 366 -18.96 16.15 0.47
C PRO A 366 -18.78 17.36 1.41
N ASN A 367 -19.81 18.20 1.49
CA ASN A 367 -19.90 19.31 2.43
C ASN A 367 -20.98 19.03 3.49
N ASP A 368 -21.27 20.02 4.35
CA ASP A 368 -22.24 19.90 5.44
C ASP A 368 -23.72 19.82 5.00
N GLN A 369 -24.00 19.76 3.69
CA GLN A 369 -25.35 19.57 3.15
C GLN A 369 -25.64 18.07 2.88
N GLN A 370 -26.91 17.76 2.68
CA GLN A 370 -27.32 16.42 2.26
C GLN A 370 -26.72 16.11 0.89
N SER A 371 -26.04 14.98 0.79
CA SER A 371 -25.31 14.57 -0.41
C SER A 371 -26.27 14.34 -1.57
N GLN A 372 -25.87 14.79 -2.76
CA GLN A 372 -26.54 14.46 -4.03
C GLN A 372 -26.11 13.07 -4.56
N ALA A 373 -25.65 12.20 -3.67
CA ALA A 373 -25.33 10.80 -3.90
C ALA A 373 -25.85 9.96 -2.72
N ASN A 374 -26.07 8.66 -2.95
CA ASN A 374 -26.42 7.73 -1.87
C ASN A 374 -25.17 7.39 -1.04
N ILE A 375 -24.81 8.22 -0.07
CA ILE A 375 -23.61 8.08 0.78
C ILE A 375 -23.90 8.68 2.17
N HIS A 376 -23.03 8.48 3.16
CA HIS A 376 -23.15 9.03 4.52
C HIS A 376 -24.39 8.61 5.32
N LEU A 377 -25.13 7.57 4.89
CA LEU A 377 -26.45 7.25 5.44
C LEU A 377 -27.49 8.38 5.26
N ASP A 378 -27.27 9.31 4.32
CA ASP A 378 -28.12 10.48 4.14
C ASP A 378 -29.53 10.16 3.61
N HIS A 379 -29.72 8.98 3.03
CA HIS A 379 -30.94 8.62 2.29
C HIS A 379 -31.61 7.37 2.87
N GLY A 380 -30.95 6.20 2.80
CA GLY A 380 -31.48 4.95 3.31
C GLY A 380 -30.41 3.90 3.53
N ALA A 381 -30.71 2.89 4.35
CA ALA A 381 -29.79 1.83 4.74
C ALA A 381 -29.66 0.71 3.68
N SER A 382 -29.51 1.11 2.41
CA SER A 382 -29.29 0.21 1.27
C SER A 382 -28.90 1.01 0.02
N SER A 383 -28.46 0.30 -1.02
CA SER A 383 -28.45 0.86 -2.38
C SER A 383 -29.85 1.27 -2.85
N CYS A 384 -29.90 1.97 -3.99
CA CYS A 384 -31.09 2.48 -4.66
C CYS A 384 -30.93 2.35 -6.19
N PRO A 385 -31.94 2.69 -7.01
CA PRO A 385 -31.85 2.56 -8.47
C PRO A 385 -30.62 3.27 -9.07
N VAL A 386 -29.91 2.60 -9.99
CA VAL A 386 -28.66 3.11 -10.58
C VAL A 386 -28.82 4.39 -11.41
N ASN A 387 -30.05 4.81 -11.68
CA ASN A 387 -30.41 6.02 -12.40
C ASN A 387 -31.03 7.10 -11.51
N HIS A 388 -30.85 7.02 -10.19
CA HIS A 388 -31.41 7.98 -9.24
C HIS A 388 -30.55 9.24 -9.09
N PHE A 389 -29.23 9.09 -8.85
CA PHE A 389 -28.31 10.21 -8.59
C PHE A 389 -27.43 10.50 -9.81
N ALA A 390 -27.71 11.62 -10.49
CA ALA A 390 -26.95 12.05 -11.66
C ALA A 390 -25.71 12.86 -11.26
N HIS A 391 -24.55 12.50 -11.82
CA HIS A 391 -23.27 13.21 -11.68
C HIS A 391 -22.74 13.58 -13.07
N GLY A 392 -23.16 14.75 -13.57
CA GLY A 392 -22.92 15.14 -14.96
C GLY A 392 -23.64 14.21 -15.94
N GLU A 393 -22.91 13.61 -16.88
CA GLU A 393 -23.46 12.61 -17.81
C GLU A 393 -23.58 11.20 -17.22
N PHE A 394 -22.90 10.95 -16.09
CA PHE A 394 -22.87 9.69 -15.37
C PHE A 394 -23.87 9.67 -14.21
N PHE A 395 -24.01 8.51 -13.58
CA PHE A 395 -24.77 8.32 -12.35
C PHE A 395 -23.94 7.49 -11.37
N ASP A 396 -24.06 7.75 -10.07
CA ASP A 396 -23.37 6.98 -9.01
C ASP A 396 -21.85 6.81 -9.26
N VAL A 397 -21.18 7.89 -9.65
CA VAL A 397 -19.68 7.92 -9.66
C VAL A 397 -19.13 7.85 -8.23
N VAL A 398 -19.86 8.42 -7.27
CA VAL A 398 -19.69 8.25 -5.82
C VAL A 398 -20.99 7.75 -5.20
N GLY A 399 -20.90 7.03 -4.08
CA GLY A 399 -22.04 6.47 -3.36
C GLY A 399 -22.72 5.30 -4.07
N ASN A 400 -23.83 4.88 -3.47
CA ASN A 400 -24.69 3.75 -3.82
C ASN A 400 -24.02 2.38 -3.62
N ALA A 401 -22.85 2.17 -4.22
CA ALA A 401 -21.97 1.04 -4.00
C ALA A 401 -20.53 1.41 -4.37
N TRP A 402 -19.57 0.87 -3.61
CA TRP A 402 -18.16 0.90 -3.98
C TRP A 402 -17.95 0.32 -5.38
N GLN A 403 -16.98 0.84 -6.12
CA GLN A 403 -16.64 0.37 -7.47
C GLN A 403 -15.31 -0.38 -7.47
N TRP A 404 -15.32 -1.66 -7.82
CA TRP A 404 -14.09 -2.43 -8.06
C TRP A 404 -13.26 -1.85 -9.20
N THR A 405 -11.95 -1.76 -8.97
CA THR A 405 -10.95 -1.36 -9.99
C THR A 405 -9.95 -2.49 -10.27
N GLU A 406 -9.30 -2.46 -11.44
CA GLU A 406 -8.20 -3.37 -11.80
C GLU A 406 -6.91 -3.08 -11.01
N THR A 407 -6.82 -1.92 -10.38
CA THR A 407 -5.59 -1.45 -9.72
C THR A 407 -5.42 -2.16 -8.37
N PRO A 408 -4.36 -2.99 -8.20
CA PRO A 408 -3.99 -3.47 -6.87
C PRO A 408 -3.53 -2.29 -6.02
N ILE A 409 -3.68 -2.34 -4.70
CA ILE A 409 -3.15 -1.26 -3.85
C ILE A 409 -1.62 -1.23 -3.89
N TYR A 410 -1.05 -0.04 -3.98
CA TYR A 410 0.39 0.20 -4.07
C TYR A 410 0.78 1.51 -3.39
N PRO A 411 2.02 1.64 -2.88
CA PRO A 411 2.50 2.87 -2.27
C PRO A 411 2.78 3.92 -3.35
N PHE A 412 2.38 5.16 -3.07
CA PHE A 412 2.78 6.33 -3.85
C PHE A 412 4.27 6.66 -3.65
N ASP A 413 4.82 7.50 -4.52
CA ASP A 413 6.19 7.96 -4.39
C ASP A 413 6.32 8.84 -3.14
N GLY A 414 7.28 8.53 -2.28
CA GLY A 414 7.39 9.16 -0.95
C GLY A 414 6.41 8.62 0.10
N PHE A 415 5.75 7.47 -0.14
CA PHE A 415 4.94 6.79 0.89
C PHE A 415 5.75 6.55 2.17
N GLU A 416 5.15 6.90 3.30
CA GLU A 416 5.67 6.65 4.64
C GLU A 416 4.59 5.99 5.49
N VAL A 417 4.96 4.92 6.18
CA VAL A 417 4.08 4.23 7.13
C VAL A 417 3.80 5.12 8.34
N HIS A 418 2.55 5.20 8.79
CA HIS A 418 2.21 5.96 9.99
C HIS A 418 2.68 5.23 11.26
N ALA A 419 3.53 5.87 12.07
CA ALA A 419 4.20 5.24 13.22
C ALA A 419 3.28 4.66 14.31
N ILE A 420 2.03 5.12 14.41
CA ILE A 420 1.03 4.64 15.39
C ILE A 420 0.21 3.46 14.84
N TYR A 421 0.18 3.26 13.52
CA TYR A 421 -0.61 2.22 12.88
C TYR A 421 0.14 1.66 11.64
N ASP A 422 1.19 0.91 11.92
CA ASP A 422 2.16 0.44 10.94
C ASP A 422 1.71 -0.78 10.12
N ASP A 423 0.68 -1.47 10.59
CA ASP A 423 0.07 -2.65 9.99
C ASP A 423 -1.27 -2.38 9.28
N PHE A 424 -1.68 -1.11 9.09
CA PHE A 424 -2.91 -0.78 8.37
C PHE A 424 -2.80 -1.04 6.86
N THR A 425 -1.86 -0.37 6.19
CA THR A 425 -1.72 -0.44 4.72
C THR A 425 -0.70 -1.47 4.29
N THR A 426 0.46 -1.53 4.94
CA THR A 426 1.62 -2.28 4.42
C THR A 426 1.34 -3.75 4.13
N PRO A 427 0.52 -4.49 4.92
CA PRO A 427 0.20 -5.88 4.61
C PRO A 427 -0.63 -6.05 3.32
N THR A 428 -1.29 -4.98 2.86
CA THR A 428 -2.16 -5.00 1.67
C THR A 428 -1.40 -4.83 0.35
N PHE A 429 -0.14 -4.38 0.39
CA PHE A 429 0.74 -4.24 -0.79
C PHE A 429 1.27 -5.59 -1.32
N ASP A 430 0.42 -6.61 -1.34
CA ASP A 430 0.75 -7.99 -1.65
C ASP A 430 0.33 -8.43 -3.07
N GLY A 431 -0.26 -7.51 -3.84
CA GLY A 431 -0.79 -7.78 -5.17
C GLY A 431 -2.08 -8.64 -5.17
N ARG A 432 -2.69 -8.86 -4.00
CA ARG A 432 -3.94 -9.63 -3.83
C ARG A 432 -5.11 -8.77 -3.33
N HIS A 433 -4.84 -7.51 -2.99
CA HIS A 433 -5.85 -6.52 -2.66
C HIS A 433 -6.04 -5.55 -3.83
N ASN A 434 -7.30 -5.36 -4.23
CA ASN A 434 -7.66 -4.39 -5.27
C ASN A 434 -8.35 -3.20 -4.65
N LEU A 435 -8.05 -2.03 -5.21
CA LEU A 435 -8.67 -0.77 -4.81
C LEU A 435 -10.15 -0.77 -5.20
N ILE A 436 -10.97 -0.26 -4.30
CA ILE A 436 -12.36 0.11 -4.53
C ILE A 436 -12.50 1.62 -4.38
N LYS A 437 -13.32 2.25 -5.23
CA LYS A 437 -13.47 3.73 -5.25
C LYS A 437 -14.92 4.19 -5.13
N GLY A 438 -15.10 5.39 -4.59
CA GLY A 438 -16.35 6.15 -4.59
C GLY A 438 -17.28 6.00 -3.40
N GLY A 439 -17.03 5.08 -2.46
CA GLY A 439 -17.92 4.87 -1.32
C GLY A 439 -19.22 4.15 -1.67
N SER A 440 -19.84 3.55 -0.66
CA SER A 440 -21.20 3.00 -0.70
C SER A 440 -22.18 3.90 0.06
N TRP A 441 -23.43 3.45 0.17
CA TRP A 441 -24.49 4.15 0.93
C TRP A 441 -24.19 4.37 2.41
N ILE A 442 -23.33 3.53 3.01
CA ILE A 442 -22.94 3.61 4.42
C ILE A 442 -21.56 4.27 4.64
N SER A 443 -20.76 4.42 3.58
CA SER A 443 -19.42 5.01 3.69
C SER A 443 -19.49 6.43 4.26
N CYS A 444 -18.70 6.67 5.31
CA CYS A 444 -18.69 7.94 6.03
C CYS A 444 -17.25 8.38 6.33
N GLY A 445 -17.05 9.69 6.51
CA GLY A 445 -15.74 10.20 6.91
C GLY A 445 -14.74 10.12 5.77
N ASN A 446 -13.53 9.66 6.04
CA ASN A 446 -12.52 9.48 5.01
C ASN A 446 -13.05 8.63 3.84
N GLU A 447 -13.78 7.53 4.08
CA GLU A 447 -14.35 6.66 3.04
C GLU A 447 -15.17 7.36 1.94
N SER A 448 -15.63 8.59 2.20
CA SER A 448 -16.41 9.40 1.26
C SER A 448 -15.60 10.41 0.43
N LEU A 449 -14.32 10.62 0.75
CA LEU A 449 -13.46 11.58 0.07
C LEU A 449 -12.90 11.00 -1.23
N HIS A 450 -12.67 11.86 -2.22
CA HIS A 450 -12.08 11.43 -3.49
C HIS A 450 -10.63 10.93 -3.32
N THR A 451 -9.88 11.46 -2.34
CA THR A 451 -8.48 11.05 -2.09
C THR A 451 -8.36 9.65 -1.53
N SER A 452 -9.44 9.08 -0.98
CA SER A 452 -9.38 7.86 -0.20
C SER A 452 -9.05 6.63 -1.02
N ARG A 453 -8.18 5.79 -0.46
CA ARG A 453 -7.68 4.57 -1.10
C ARG A 453 -7.92 3.37 -0.18
N TYR A 454 -9.03 2.71 -0.43
CA TYR A 454 -9.41 1.49 0.27
C TYR A 454 -9.22 0.28 -0.63
N ALA A 455 -8.64 -0.78 -0.08
CA ALA A 455 -8.40 -2.01 -0.81
C ALA A 455 -8.85 -3.23 -0.01
N PHE A 456 -9.37 -4.21 -0.73
CA PHE A 456 -9.89 -5.44 -0.13
C PHE A 456 -9.42 -6.66 -0.93
N ARG A 457 -9.32 -7.80 -0.24
CA ARG A 457 -9.14 -9.09 -0.89
C ARG A 457 -10.26 -9.31 -1.91
N ARG A 458 -9.89 -9.76 -3.10
CA ARG A 458 -10.77 -9.92 -4.26
C ARG A 458 -11.98 -10.82 -4.02
N HIS A 459 -11.89 -11.75 -3.07
CA HIS A 459 -12.95 -12.72 -2.77
C HIS A 459 -13.92 -12.27 -1.67
N PHE A 460 -13.62 -11.19 -0.93
CA PHE A 460 -14.55 -10.68 0.08
C PHE A 460 -15.66 -9.85 -0.52
N PHE A 461 -16.83 -9.94 0.12
CA PHE A 461 -17.96 -9.09 -0.18
C PHE A 461 -17.85 -7.81 0.64
N GLN A 462 -18.13 -6.69 -0.03
CA GLN A 462 -18.38 -5.38 0.56
C GLN A 462 -19.72 -4.87 0.02
N HIS A 463 -20.14 -3.66 0.38
CA HIS A 463 -21.17 -2.93 -0.36
C HIS A 463 -20.62 -2.42 -1.70
N ALA A 464 -20.11 -3.35 -2.51
CA ALA A 464 -19.35 -3.11 -3.71
C ALA A 464 -20.01 -3.76 -4.93
N GLY A 465 -20.16 -2.96 -5.97
CA GLY A 465 -20.48 -3.39 -7.32
C GLY A 465 -19.36 -2.97 -8.25
N PHE A 466 -19.71 -2.60 -9.48
CA PHE A 466 -18.73 -2.11 -10.43
C PHE A 466 -19.36 -1.31 -11.57
N ARG A 467 -18.50 -0.52 -12.21
CA ARG A 467 -18.69 0.07 -13.53
C ARG A 467 -17.68 -0.58 -14.46
N TYR A 468 -18.06 -0.83 -15.71
CA TYR A 468 -17.09 -1.26 -16.71
C TYR A 468 -16.70 -0.10 -17.62
N VAL A 469 -15.49 -0.19 -18.18
CA VAL A 469 -14.97 0.71 -19.21
C VAL A 469 -14.68 -0.08 -20.49
N VAL A 470 -14.61 0.64 -21.60
CA VAL A 470 -14.12 0.17 -22.89
C VAL A 470 -12.88 0.99 -23.20
N SER A 471 -11.72 0.34 -23.07
CA SER A 471 -10.41 0.99 -23.13
C SER A 471 -9.36 -0.03 -23.55
N GLY A 472 -8.19 0.46 -23.98
CA GLY A 472 -7.06 -0.40 -24.35
C GLY A 472 -6.54 -1.28 -23.21
N GLU A 473 -5.53 -2.09 -23.50
CA GLU A 473 -4.85 -2.89 -22.49
C GLU A 473 -4.22 -2.00 -21.41
N ILE A 474 -4.32 -2.45 -20.16
CA ILE A 474 -3.73 -1.77 -19.01
C ILE A 474 -2.23 -2.02 -19.04
N LYS A 475 -1.43 -0.95 -18.96
CA LYS A 475 0.00 -1.10 -18.68
C LYS A 475 0.13 -1.74 -17.29
N PRO A 476 0.98 -2.76 -17.11
CA PRO A 476 1.18 -3.37 -15.81
C PRO A 476 1.49 -2.28 -14.78
N VAL A 477 0.72 -2.23 -13.69
CA VAL A 477 1.11 -1.44 -12.53
C VAL A 477 2.41 -2.07 -12.01
N PRO A 478 3.49 -1.31 -11.79
CA PRO A 478 4.73 -1.85 -11.24
C PRO A 478 4.40 -2.66 -9.99
N SER A 479 4.79 -3.93 -9.95
CA SER A 479 4.42 -4.81 -8.85
C SER A 479 4.92 -4.23 -7.53
N SER A 480 4.03 -4.03 -6.54
CA SER A 480 4.39 -3.58 -5.18
C SER A 480 5.05 -4.69 -4.35
N HIS A 481 5.69 -5.67 -4.99
CA HIS A 481 6.39 -6.72 -4.29
C HIS A 481 7.58 -6.10 -3.57
N TYR A 482 7.41 -5.87 -2.27
CA TYR A 482 8.54 -5.66 -1.39
C TYR A 482 9.35 -6.94 -1.39
N GLU A 483 10.61 -6.85 -1.78
CA GLU A 483 11.52 -7.96 -1.61
C GLU A 483 11.78 -8.15 -0.11
N THR A 484 11.49 -9.36 0.38
CA THR A 484 11.58 -9.73 1.80
C THR A 484 12.74 -10.68 2.05
N ASP A 485 13.40 -11.19 1.00
CA ASP A 485 14.65 -11.93 1.15
C ASP A 485 15.72 -11.03 1.77
N LYS A 486 16.12 -11.38 2.99
CA LYS A 486 17.07 -10.61 3.80
C LYS A 486 18.30 -10.17 2.98
N LEU A 487 18.88 -11.06 2.19
CA LEU A 487 20.11 -10.77 1.45
C LEU A 487 19.86 -9.76 0.31
N MET A 488 18.71 -9.84 -0.36
CA MET A 488 18.33 -8.87 -1.40
C MET A 488 18.08 -7.48 -0.83
N SER A 489 17.44 -7.38 0.33
CA SER A 489 17.22 -6.10 1.00
C SER A 489 18.52 -5.47 1.50
N GLU A 490 19.41 -6.28 2.07
CA GLU A 490 20.74 -5.81 2.52
C GLU A 490 21.57 -5.27 1.36
N TYR A 491 21.52 -5.90 0.19
CA TYR A 491 22.24 -5.43 -1.00
C TYR A 491 21.56 -4.24 -1.68
N ALA A 492 20.24 -4.17 -1.70
CA ALA A 492 19.54 -2.98 -2.16
C ALA A 492 19.94 -1.75 -1.31
N GLU A 493 19.98 -1.92 0.02
CA GLU A 493 20.47 -0.88 0.93
C GLU A 493 21.95 -0.59 0.76
N PHE A 494 22.78 -1.62 0.58
CA PHE A 494 24.21 -1.44 0.36
C PHE A 494 24.53 -0.64 -0.91
N HIS A 495 23.77 -0.86 -1.99
CA HIS A 495 23.99 -0.22 -3.29
C HIS A 495 23.29 1.13 -3.43
N TYR A 496 22.08 1.28 -2.88
CA TYR A 496 21.20 2.43 -3.14
C TYR A 496 20.68 3.12 -1.87
N GLY A 497 20.97 2.56 -0.69
CA GLY A 497 20.49 3.02 0.60
C GLY A 497 21.24 4.21 1.19
N ASP A 498 21.05 4.39 2.49
CA ASP A 498 21.59 5.53 3.24
C ASP A 498 23.09 5.35 3.55
N GLU A 499 23.80 6.47 3.74
CA GLU A 499 25.16 6.43 4.27
C GLU A 499 25.14 6.22 5.80
N TYR A 500 26.00 5.33 6.29
CA TYR A 500 26.08 4.99 7.71
C TYR A 500 27.46 5.34 8.26
N PHE A 501 27.48 5.99 9.43
CA PHE A 501 28.71 6.37 10.14
C PHE A 501 29.67 7.25 9.32
N GLY A 502 29.15 7.99 8.34
CA GLY A 502 29.96 8.82 7.45
C GLY A 502 30.83 8.03 6.47
N VAL A 503 30.53 6.73 6.27
CA VAL A 503 31.16 5.92 5.23
C VAL A 503 30.39 6.13 3.91
N PRO A 504 31.04 6.66 2.86
CA PRO A 504 30.39 6.87 1.57
C PRO A 504 29.95 5.58 0.90
N ASN A 505 29.04 5.67 -0.06
CA ASN A 505 28.64 4.50 -0.86
C ASN A 505 29.84 3.86 -1.56
N PHE A 506 29.96 2.53 -1.43
CA PHE A 506 31.12 1.76 -1.91
C PHE A 506 31.27 1.80 -3.43
N SER A 507 30.20 1.49 -4.16
CA SER A 507 30.20 1.47 -5.62
C SER A 507 30.59 2.83 -6.19
N LYS A 508 30.00 3.92 -5.67
CA LYS A 508 30.35 5.28 -6.09
C LYS A 508 31.83 5.60 -5.80
N SER A 509 32.31 5.24 -4.60
CA SER A 509 33.69 5.48 -4.17
C SER A 509 34.72 4.77 -5.06
N LEU A 510 34.41 3.55 -5.52
CA LEU A 510 35.24 2.83 -6.50
C LEU A 510 35.27 3.53 -7.86
N VAL A 511 34.13 4.04 -8.33
CA VAL A 511 34.08 4.79 -9.59
C VAL A 511 34.86 6.10 -9.49
N ASP A 512 34.68 6.86 -8.39
CA ASP A 512 35.44 8.10 -8.14
C ASP A 512 36.96 7.83 -8.15
N LEU A 513 37.40 6.73 -7.54
CA LEU A 513 38.80 6.31 -7.56
C LEU A 513 39.26 5.93 -8.99
N ALA A 514 38.43 5.24 -9.76
CA ALA A 514 38.73 4.79 -11.11
C ALA A 514 38.96 5.97 -12.07
N LEU A 515 38.23 7.08 -11.88
CA LEU A 515 38.37 8.27 -12.74
C LEU A 515 39.80 8.84 -12.75
N ASN A 516 40.54 8.72 -11.65
CA ASN A 516 41.94 9.14 -11.58
C ASN A 516 42.84 8.35 -12.54
N ALA A 517 42.55 7.06 -12.74
CA ALA A 517 43.27 6.20 -13.68
C ALA A 517 42.81 6.36 -15.13
N LEU A 518 41.71 7.09 -15.36
CA LEU A 518 41.05 7.22 -16.67
C LEU A 518 41.19 8.61 -17.32
N ILE A 519 41.94 9.55 -16.73
CA ILE A 519 42.02 10.96 -17.17
C ILE A 519 42.26 11.11 -18.69
N ASP A 520 43.17 10.32 -19.25
CA ASP A 520 43.51 10.35 -20.69
C ASP A 520 43.19 9.03 -21.42
N LYS A 521 42.24 8.25 -20.89
CA LYS A 521 41.83 6.96 -21.47
C LYS A 521 40.54 7.08 -22.27
N PRO A 522 40.36 6.30 -23.36
CA PRO A 522 39.07 6.12 -24.01
C PRO A 522 38.01 5.65 -23.00
N LYS A 523 36.78 6.14 -23.11
CA LYS A 523 35.66 5.79 -22.24
C LYS A 523 34.45 5.34 -23.05
N ARG A 524 34.65 4.40 -23.98
CA ARG A 524 33.57 3.93 -24.86
C ARG A 524 32.76 2.86 -24.14
N ARG A 525 33.43 1.80 -23.69
CA ARG A 525 32.76 0.66 -23.04
C ARG A 525 33.40 0.31 -21.71
N ALA A 526 32.58 0.18 -20.67
CA ALA A 526 32.99 -0.37 -19.38
C ALA A 526 32.25 -1.67 -19.05
N LEU A 527 32.90 -2.55 -18.29
CA LEU A 527 32.32 -3.77 -17.75
C LEU A 527 32.39 -3.71 -16.21
N ASP A 528 31.23 -3.82 -15.57
CA ASP A 528 31.09 -4.02 -14.12
C ASP A 528 30.80 -5.51 -13.87
N LEU A 529 31.82 -6.27 -13.45
CA LEU A 529 31.77 -7.72 -13.30
C LEU A 529 31.65 -8.10 -11.82
N GLY A 530 30.65 -8.92 -11.50
CA GLY A 530 30.16 -9.06 -10.13
C GLY A 530 29.32 -7.85 -9.70
N CYS A 531 28.52 -7.30 -10.62
CA CYS A 531 27.86 -6.00 -10.39
C CYS A 531 26.79 -6.01 -9.28
N ALA A 532 26.38 -7.19 -8.81
CA ALA A 532 25.28 -7.38 -7.88
C ALA A 532 24.05 -6.56 -8.30
N SER A 533 23.63 -5.59 -7.48
CA SER A 533 22.45 -4.77 -7.74
C SER A 533 22.68 -3.65 -8.76
N GLY A 534 23.92 -3.41 -9.22
CA GLY A 534 24.23 -2.58 -10.38
C GLY A 534 24.61 -1.12 -10.12
N ARG A 535 24.78 -0.68 -8.86
CA ARG A 535 25.09 0.74 -8.57
C ARG A 535 26.34 1.24 -9.32
N ALA A 536 27.44 0.48 -9.33
CA ALA A 536 28.66 0.89 -10.04
C ALA A 536 28.44 0.96 -11.56
N THR A 537 27.62 0.07 -12.11
CA THR A 537 27.20 0.09 -13.53
C THR A 537 26.58 1.44 -13.90
N PHE A 538 25.65 1.95 -13.09
CA PHE A 538 25.03 3.27 -13.30
C PHE A 538 26.01 4.43 -13.10
N GLU A 539 26.82 4.39 -12.04
CA GLU A 539 27.82 5.44 -11.76
C GLU A 539 28.85 5.56 -12.90
N LEU A 540 29.31 4.44 -13.47
CA LEU A 540 30.19 4.42 -14.64
C LEU A 540 29.53 5.01 -15.88
N ALA A 541 28.21 4.80 -16.07
CA ALA A 541 27.48 5.25 -17.25
C ALA A 541 27.35 6.78 -17.36
N GLN A 542 27.67 7.51 -16.28
CA GLN A 542 27.86 8.96 -16.35
C GLN A 542 29.05 9.35 -17.25
N TYR A 543 30.07 8.48 -17.33
CA TYR A 543 31.35 8.77 -17.98
C TYR A 543 31.62 7.94 -19.23
N PHE A 544 30.98 6.78 -19.35
CA PHE A 544 31.13 5.86 -20.49
C PHE A 544 29.94 5.95 -21.45
N GLU A 545 30.18 5.67 -22.73
CA GLU A 545 29.11 5.61 -23.74
C GLU A 545 28.15 4.44 -23.49
N GLN A 546 28.70 3.27 -23.11
CA GLN A 546 27.94 2.07 -22.74
C GLN A 546 28.60 1.35 -21.56
N VAL A 547 27.80 0.85 -20.63
CA VAL A 547 28.28 0.02 -19.51
C VAL A 547 27.50 -1.28 -19.44
N THR A 548 28.24 -2.39 -19.39
CA THR A 548 27.66 -3.72 -19.19
C THR A 548 27.84 -4.13 -17.73
N GLY A 549 26.76 -4.43 -17.02
CA GLY A 549 26.79 -5.09 -15.71
C GLY A 549 26.62 -6.59 -15.85
N VAL A 550 27.49 -7.40 -15.24
CA VAL A 550 27.41 -8.86 -15.27
C VAL A 550 27.53 -9.42 -13.86
N ASP A 551 26.60 -10.29 -13.47
CA ASP A 551 26.62 -11.02 -12.20
C ASP A 551 26.20 -12.48 -12.39
N PHE A 552 26.64 -13.36 -11.49
CA PHE A 552 26.25 -14.77 -11.50
C PHE A 552 24.77 -14.95 -11.10
N SER A 553 24.26 -14.09 -10.22
CA SER A 553 22.90 -14.14 -9.68
C SER A 553 21.93 -13.29 -10.48
N ALA A 554 20.97 -13.96 -11.13
CA ALA A 554 19.86 -13.27 -11.79
C ALA A 554 19.00 -12.43 -10.81
N ARG A 555 18.95 -12.81 -9.52
CA ARG A 555 18.14 -12.08 -8.52
C ARG A 555 18.72 -10.70 -8.22
N PHE A 556 20.04 -10.59 -8.03
CA PHE A 556 20.70 -9.31 -7.80
C PHE A 556 20.58 -8.40 -9.03
N ILE A 557 20.83 -8.95 -10.22
CA ILE A 557 20.70 -8.22 -11.49
C ILE A 557 19.27 -7.68 -11.69
N GLY A 558 18.25 -8.42 -11.25
CA GLY A 558 16.85 -8.00 -11.34
C GLY A 558 16.62 -6.60 -10.79
N GLN A 559 17.31 -6.22 -9.70
CA GLN A 559 17.22 -4.87 -9.11
C GLN A 559 17.81 -3.81 -10.05
N GLY A 560 18.96 -4.07 -10.67
CA GLY A 560 19.56 -3.18 -11.66
C GLY A 560 18.67 -3.01 -12.91
N VAL A 561 18.08 -4.10 -13.41
CA VAL A 561 17.15 -4.08 -14.55
C VAL A 561 15.90 -3.27 -14.23
N GLN A 562 15.33 -3.45 -13.03
CA GLN A 562 14.17 -2.70 -12.57
C GLN A 562 14.44 -1.18 -12.60
N LEU A 563 15.57 -0.75 -12.04
CA LEU A 563 15.99 0.66 -12.08
C LEU A 563 16.23 1.18 -13.50
N ALA A 564 16.86 0.38 -14.37
CA ALA A 564 17.09 0.75 -15.76
C ALA A 564 15.78 0.96 -16.55
N ASN A 565 14.72 0.23 -16.21
CA ASN A 565 13.38 0.43 -16.77
C ASN A 565 12.67 1.70 -16.25
N GLY A 566 13.28 2.42 -15.30
CA GLY A 566 12.71 3.62 -14.67
C GLY A 566 11.78 3.33 -13.50
N GLU A 567 11.80 2.10 -12.97
CA GLU A 567 11.05 1.73 -11.77
C GLU A 567 11.87 2.02 -10.50
N SER A 568 11.22 2.01 -9.34
CA SER A 568 11.85 2.16 -8.03
C SER A 568 12.06 0.79 -7.35
N LEU A 569 13.19 0.60 -6.68
CA LEU A 569 13.42 -0.54 -5.78
C LEU A 569 12.66 -0.36 -4.48
N ARG A 570 11.89 -1.37 -4.08
CA ARG A 570 11.14 -1.39 -2.83
C ARG A 570 11.53 -2.63 -2.02
N TYR A 571 12.00 -2.43 -0.79
CA TYR A 571 12.55 -3.52 0.04
C TYR A 571 12.34 -3.26 1.53
N THR A 572 12.36 -4.33 2.34
CA THR A 572 12.23 -4.24 3.81
C THR A 572 13.57 -4.46 4.51
N LEU A 573 13.90 -3.61 5.48
CA LEU A 573 15.09 -3.75 6.33
C LEU A 573 14.70 -4.16 7.73
N ALA A 574 15.36 -5.19 8.26
CA ALA A 574 15.15 -5.61 9.65
C ALA A 574 15.53 -4.47 10.62
N ASP A 575 14.66 -4.20 11.58
CA ASP A 575 14.93 -3.27 12.66
C ASP A 575 15.28 -4.03 13.95
N GLU A 576 14.35 -4.86 14.43
CA GLU A 576 14.52 -5.78 15.56
C GLU A 576 13.48 -6.91 15.52
N GLY A 577 13.90 -8.16 15.71
CA GLY A 577 12.98 -9.31 15.65
C GLY A 577 12.28 -9.40 14.30
N GLU A 578 10.95 -9.42 14.32
CA GLU A 578 10.08 -9.44 13.13
C GLU A 578 9.75 -8.02 12.62
N LEU A 579 10.15 -6.96 13.34
CA LEU A 579 9.91 -5.58 12.95
C LEU A 579 10.84 -5.16 11.82
N VAL A 580 10.28 -4.52 10.79
CA VAL A 580 10.99 -4.07 9.60
C VAL A 580 10.64 -2.62 9.26
N SER A 581 11.60 -1.92 8.66
CA SER A 581 11.40 -0.63 7.98
C SER A 581 11.25 -0.86 6.48
N TYR A 582 10.24 -0.24 5.85
CA TYR A 582 10.06 -0.26 4.40
C TYR A 582 10.87 0.86 3.75
N LYS A 583 11.59 0.55 2.66
CA LYS A 583 12.41 1.50 1.90
C LYS A 583 11.99 1.50 0.43
N SER A 584 12.11 2.66 -0.20
CA SER A 584 11.99 2.86 -1.65
C SER A 584 13.18 3.65 -2.17
N ARG A 585 13.77 3.25 -3.29
CA ARG A 585 14.93 3.91 -3.93
C ARG A 585 14.77 3.95 -5.44
N SER A 586 15.00 5.12 -6.03
CA SER A 586 14.96 5.34 -7.48
C SER A 586 16.30 5.89 -7.99
N LEU A 587 16.51 5.84 -9.31
CA LEU A 587 17.65 6.54 -9.92
C LEU A 587 17.55 8.06 -9.79
N ALA A 588 16.33 8.61 -9.66
CA ALA A 588 16.09 10.04 -9.49
C ALA A 588 16.65 10.55 -8.15
N ASP A 589 16.46 9.77 -7.08
CA ASP A 589 16.99 10.09 -5.74
C ASP A 589 18.51 10.25 -5.73
N LEU A 590 19.19 9.63 -6.70
CA LEU A 590 20.65 9.58 -6.81
C LEU A 590 21.21 10.46 -7.92
N GLY A 591 20.35 11.15 -8.69
CA GLY A 591 20.78 11.94 -9.85
C GLY A 591 21.31 11.09 -11.03
N LEU A 592 20.85 9.84 -11.16
CA LEU A 592 21.33 8.86 -12.14
C LEU A 592 20.29 8.53 -13.24
N VAL A 593 19.22 9.32 -13.39
CA VAL A 593 18.15 9.02 -14.37
C VAL A 593 18.64 9.08 -15.81
N ASP A 594 19.51 10.03 -16.13
CA ASP A 594 19.97 10.30 -17.50
C ASP A 594 20.89 9.22 -18.08
N VAL A 595 21.29 8.24 -17.26
CA VAL A 595 22.19 7.16 -17.69
C VAL A 595 21.51 5.82 -17.90
N LYS A 596 20.20 5.71 -17.64
CA LYS A 596 19.47 4.44 -17.71
C LYS A 596 19.55 3.74 -19.08
N ASP A 597 19.62 4.52 -20.16
CA ASP A 597 19.66 4.00 -21.53
C ASP A 597 21.08 3.60 -21.99
N LYS A 598 22.10 3.86 -21.15
CA LYS A 598 23.51 3.51 -21.42
C LYS A 598 23.95 2.22 -20.72
N VAL A 599 23.08 1.62 -19.91
CA VAL A 599 23.40 0.41 -19.15
C VAL A 599 22.68 -0.81 -19.71
N GLU A 600 23.32 -1.96 -19.58
CA GLU A 600 22.72 -3.26 -19.87
C GLU A 600 23.19 -4.27 -18.82
N PHE A 601 22.32 -5.22 -18.45
CA PHE A 601 22.65 -6.23 -17.46
C PHE A 601 22.52 -7.65 -18.02
N PHE A 602 23.47 -8.52 -17.67
CA PHE A 602 23.45 -9.93 -18.08
C PHE A 602 23.80 -10.85 -16.92
N GLN A 603 23.13 -12.00 -16.86
CA GLN A 603 23.60 -13.09 -16.03
C GLN A 603 24.81 -13.77 -16.68
N GLY A 604 25.91 -13.90 -15.93
CA GLY A 604 27.15 -14.48 -16.44
C GLY A 604 28.09 -14.97 -15.34
N ASP A 605 28.88 -15.99 -15.66
CA ASP A 605 29.93 -16.51 -14.80
C ASP A 605 31.26 -15.84 -15.14
N ALA A 606 31.86 -15.11 -14.18
CA ALA A 606 33.15 -14.45 -14.34
C ALA A 606 34.30 -15.43 -14.70
N CYS A 607 34.25 -16.68 -14.22
CA CYS A 607 35.21 -17.73 -14.54
C CYS A 607 34.93 -18.40 -15.90
N ASN A 608 33.83 -18.05 -16.57
CA ASN A 608 33.42 -18.60 -17.87
C ASN A 608 32.65 -17.58 -18.73
N LEU A 609 33.18 -16.36 -18.84
CA LEU A 609 32.53 -15.29 -19.60
C LEU A 609 32.46 -15.61 -21.10
N LYS A 610 31.26 -15.46 -21.67
CA LYS A 610 31.00 -15.62 -23.11
C LYS A 610 31.88 -14.66 -23.93
N PRO A 611 32.37 -15.06 -25.12
CA PRO A 611 33.25 -14.22 -25.95
C PRO A 611 32.67 -12.86 -26.38
N VAL A 612 31.34 -12.70 -26.32
CA VAL A 612 30.66 -11.44 -26.63
C VAL A 612 31.07 -10.29 -25.70
N PHE A 613 31.49 -10.60 -24.48
CA PHE A 613 31.94 -9.61 -23.49
C PHE A 613 33.40 -9.22 -23.74
N SER A 614 33.69 -8.52 -24.83
CA SER A 614 35.04 -8.04 -25.17
C SER A 614 35.03 -6.60 -25.69
N GLY A 615 36.22 -6.01 -25.78
CA GLY A 615 36.42 -4.66 -26.32
C GLY A 615 36.17 -3.54 -25.30
N TYR A 616 36.37 -3.81 -24.01
CA TYR A 616 36.18 -2.84 -22.94
C TYR A 616 37.42 -1.98 -22.73
N ASP A 617 37.22 -0.69 -22.47
CA ASP A 617 38.30 0.23 -22.09
C ASP A 617 38.56 0.22 -20.58
N PHE A 618 37.53 -0.17 -19.80
CA PHE A 618 37.60 -0.32 -18.35
C PHE A 618 36.84 -1.56 -17.89
N ILE A 619 37.42 -2.30 -16.93
CA ILE A 619 36.74 -3.41 -16.25
C ILE A 619 36.87 -3.20 -14.75
N LEU A 620 35.74 -3.18 -14.04
CA LEU A 620 35.66 -3.23 -12.58
C LEU A 620 35.29 -4.65 -12.15
N ALA A 621 35.99 -5.18 -11.16
CA ALA A 621 35.59 -6.39 -10.43
C ALA A 621 35.61 -6.10 -8.93
N ALA A 622 34.45 -5.68 -8.41
CA ALA A 622 34.28 -5.23 -7.03
C ALA A 622 33.76 -6.36 -6.13
N ASN A 623 34.46 -6.61 -5.01
CA ASN A 623 34.20 -7.70 -4.06
C ASN A 623 33.98 -9.07 -4.71
N LEU A 624 34.67 -9.32 -5.83
CA LEU A 624 34.44 -10.48 -6.67
C LEU A 624 35.43 -11.63 -6.42
N ILE A 625 36.74 -11.34 -6.43
CA ILE A 625 37.75 -12.38 -6.63
C ILE A 625 37.83 -13.40 -5.49
N ASP A 626 37.48 -13.02 -4.26
CA ASP A 626 37.42 -13.90 -3.09
C ASP A 626 36.09 -14.66 -2.97
N ARG A 627 35.19 -14.50 -3.95
CA ARG A 627 33.91 -15.21 -4.09
C ARG A 627 33.86 -16.13 -5.31
N LEU A 628 34.91 -16.18 -6.12
CA LEU A 628 34.99 -17.03 -7.31
C LEU A 628 35.43 -18.44 -6.95
N TYR A 629 34.83 -19.45 -7.59
CA TYR A 629 35.27 -20.84 -7.43
C TYR A 629 36.63 -21.11 -8.09
N ASN A 630 37.03 -20.30 -9.08
CA ASN A 630 38.35 -20.41 -9.71
C ASN A 630 38.87 -19.00 -10.12
N PRO A 631 39.40 -18.22 -9.18
CA PRO A 631 39.84 -16.85 -9.44
C PRO A 631 41.06 -16.80 -10.36
N ALA A 632 41.93 -17.81 -10.34
CA ALA A 632 43.09 -17.90 -11.23
C ALA A 632 42.69 -17.95 -12.71
N LYS A 633 41.63 -18.71 -13.05
CA LYS A 633 41.08 -18.78 -14.41
C LYS A 633 40.51 -17.44 -14.87
N PHE A 634 39.83 -16.72 -13.97
CA PHE A 634 39.35 -15.37 -14.26
C PHE A 634 40.50 -14.42 -14.59
N LEU A 635 41.50 -14.31 -13.69
CA LEU A 635 42.65 -13.44 -13.91
C LEU A 635 43.48 -13.82 -15.15
N GLY A 636 43.59 -15.12 -15.44
CA GLY A 636 44.29 -15.63 -16.62
C GLY A 636 43.60 -15.30 -17.95
N SER A 637 42.30 -15.01 -17.95
CA SER A 637 41.52 -14.77 -19.19
C SER A 637 41.00 -13.35 -19.35
N ILE A 638 41.00 -12.53 -18.29
CA ILE A 638 40.41 -11.18 -18.33
C ILE A 638 41.11 -10.23 -19.31
N HIS A 639 42.40 -10.48 -19.59
CA HIS A 639 43.15 -9.74 -20.61
C HIS A 639 42.53 -9.86 -22.01
N GLU A 640 41.79 -10.91 -22.31
CA GLU A 640 41.10 -11.08 -23.60
C GLU A 640 39.88 -10.17 -23.75
N ARG A 641 39.35 -9.62 -22.65
CA ARG A 641 38.12 -8.81 -22.66
C ARG A 641 38.40 -7.31 -22.73
N ILE A 642 39.59 -6.91 -22.33
CA ILE A 642 39.99 -5.50 -22.23
C ILE A 642 40.89 -5.08 -23.41
N ASN A 643 40.73 -3.86 -23.89
CA ASN A 643 41.56 -3.29 -24.95
C ASN A 643 43.00 -3.06 -24.44
N THR A 644 43.99 -3.10 -25.35
CA THR A 644 45.36 -2.69 -25.02
C THR A 644 45.37 -1.24 -24.53
N GLY A 645 46.06 -0.98 -23.41
CA GLY A 645 46.02 0.30 -22.71
C GLY A 645 44.76 0.56 -21.88
N GLY A 646 43.80 -0.37 -21.86
CA GLY A 646 42.62 -0.34 -20.99
C GLY A 646 42.95 -0.66 -19.53
N ILE A 647 42.04 -0.30 -18.63
CA ILE A 647 42.24 -0.36 -17.18
C ILE A 647 41.38 -1.44 -16.51
N LEU A 648 42.01 -2.34 -15.75
CA LEU A 648 41.36 -3.32 -14.87
C LEU A 648 41.48 -2.84 -13.42
N MET A 649 40.36 -2.66 -12.74
CA MET A 649 40.30 -2.36 -11.31
C MET A 649 39.76 -3.58 -10.56
N LEU A 650 40.52 -4.06 -9.58
CA LEU A 650 40.11 -5.14 -8.68
C LEU A 650 39.93 -4.55 -7.29
N ALA A 651 38.79 -4.84 -6.66
CA ALA A 651 38.53 -4.50 -5.27
C ALA A 651 38.06 -5.76 -4.53
N SER A 652 38.70 -6.14 -3.42
CA SER A 652 38.19 -7.20 -2.54
C SER A 652 38.76 -7.08 -1.13
N PRO A 653 38.02 -7.50 -0.09
CA PRO A 653 38.54 -7.58 1.28
C PRO A 653 39.47 -8.80 1.49
N TYR A 654 39.61 -9.67 0.48
CA TYR A 654 40.41 -10.89 0.50
C TYR A 654 40.11 -11.80 1.70
N THR A 655 38.82 -11.92 2.03
CA THR A 655 38.39 -12.69 3.22
C THR A 655 38.61 -14.18 3.08
N TRP A 656 38.77 -14.67 1.84
CA TRP A 656 39.04 -16.05 1.45
C TRP A 656 38.37 -17.09 2.36
N LEU A 657 37.18 -17.53 1.96
CA LEU A 657 36.41 -18.55 2.66
C LEU A 657 36.29 -19.79 1.80
N THR A 658 36.49 -20.96 2.40
CA THR A 658 36.40 -22.26 1.70
C THR A 658 35.02 -22.54 1.13
N ASP A 659 33.99 -21.86 1.63
CA ASP A 659 32.61 -21.95 1.16
C ASP A 659 32.44 -21.35 -0.25
N HIS A 660 33.34 -20.46 -0.68
CA HIS A 660 33.31 -19.85 -2.02
C HIS A 660 34.44 -20.32 -2.92
N THR A 661 35.66 -20.40 -2.37
CA THR A 661 36.86 -20.79 -3.13
C THR A 661 37.56 -21.93 -2.39
N PRO A 662 37.73 -23.12 -3.01
CA PRO A 662 38.55 -24.18 -2.44
C PRO A 662 39.94 -23.66 -2.06
N ARG A 663 40.51 -24.15 -0.96
CA ARG A 663 41.76 -23.61 -0.40
C ARG A 663 42.93 -23.67 -1.39
N GLU A 664 42.96 -24.71 -2.21
CA GLU A 664 43.91 -24.93 -3.30
C GLU A 664 43.84 -23.88 -4.42
N ASP A 665 42.69 -23.20 -4.56
CA ASP A 665 42.43 -22.19 -5.58
C ASP A 665 42.56 -20.76 -5.05
N TRP A 666 42.96 -20.56 -3.79
CA TRP A 666 43.20 -19.23 -3.24
C TRP A 666 44.40 -18.56 -3.93
N LEU A 667 44.26 -17.28 -4.27
CA LEU A 667 45.35 -16.52 -4.88
C LEU A 667 46.41 -16.10 -3.87
N GLY A 668 46.06 -16.01 -2.59
CA GLY A 668 46.95 -15.60 -1.50
C GLY A 668 46.32 -15.83 -0.12
N GLY A 669 46.93 -15.26 0.92
CA GLY A 669 46.49 -15.51 2.30
C GLY A 669 46.95 -16.87 2.85
N PHE A 670 48.13 -17.32 2.43
CA PHE A 670 48.73 -18.58 2.87
C PHE A 670 50.25 -18.50 2.99
N LYS A 671 50.86 -19.60 3.44
CA LYS A 671 52.32 -19.75 3.51
C LYS A 671 52.82 -20.52 2.29
N LYS A 672 53.78 -19.95 1.57
CA LYS A 672 54.45 -20.57 0.43
C LYS A 672 55.95 -20.62 0.72
N ASP A 673 56.53 -21.82 0.73
CA ASP A 673 57.95 -22.04 1.05
C ASP A 673 58.40 -21.42 2.40
N GLY A 674 57.48 -21.34 3.37
CA GLY A 674 57.71 -20.74 4.70
C GLY A 674 57.47 -19.24 4.78
N GLU A 675 57.31 -18.55 3.66
CA GLU A 675 57.05 -17.11 3.59
C GLU A 675 55.56 -16.80 3.44
N SER A 676 55.14 -15.59 3.85
CA SER A 676 53.77 -15.13 3.63
C SER A 676 53.56 -14.85 2.14
N PHE A 677 52.53 -15.44 1.55
CA PHE A 677 52.10 -15.17 0.18
C PHE A 677 50.76 -14.42 0.24
N THR A 678 50.79 -13.13 -0.04
CA THR A 678 49.61 -12.24 0.03
C THR A 678 48.76 -12.36 -1.24
N THR A 679 47.51 -11.90 -1.18
CA THR A 679 46.67 -11.84 -2.40
C THR A 679 47.31 -10.96 -3.46
N LEU A 680 47.98 -9.87 -3.07
CA LEU A 680 48.70 -8.99 -4.00
C LEU A 680 49.84 -9.72 -4.73
N ASP A 681 50.59 -10.58 -4.03
CA ASP A 681 51.61 -11.43 -4.66
C ASP A 681 50.97 -12.39 -5.69
N GLY A 682 49.81 -12.95 -5.36
CA GLY A 682 49.00 -13.75 -6.26
C GLY A 682 48.54 -12.97 -7.49
N LEU A 683 48.03 -11.74 -7.31
CA LEU A 683 47.64 -10.86 -8.41
C LEU A 683 48.82 -10.59 -9.35
N HIS A 684 50.01 -10.27 -8.80
CA HIS A 684 51.21 -10.10 -9.61
C HIS A 684 51.59 -11.36 -10.40
N ALA A 685 51.51 -12.53 -9.76
CA ALA A 685 51.83 -13.80 -10.41
C ALA A 685 50.89 -14.13 -11.57
N HIS A 686 49.60 -13.81 -11.46
CA HIS A 686 48.60 -14.13 -12.48
C HIS A 686 48.41 -13.05 -13.55
N LEU A 687 48.53 -11.77 -13.19
CA LEU A 687 48.28 -10.65 -14.11
C LEU A 687 49.56 -10.14 -14.79
N GLY A 688 50.73 -10.32 -14.17
CA GLY A 688 51.98 -9.66 -14.58
C GLY A 688 52.46 -9.95 -16.00
N GLN A 689 51.96 -11.01 -16.64
CA GLN A 689 52.25 -11.31 -18.05
C GLN A 689 51.57 -10.33 -19.02
N HIS A 690 50.36 -9.86 -18.68
CA HIS A 690 49.50 -9.08 -19.58
C HIS A 690 49.17 -7.69 -19.05
N PHE A 691 49.45 -7.43 -17.77
CA PHE A 691 49.11 -6.20 -17.11
C PHE A 691 50.27 -5.63 -16.31
N ARG A 692 50.28 -4.31 -16.16
CA ARG A 692 51.16 -3.56 -15.27
C ARG A 692 50.33 -2.89 -14.19
N LEU A 693 50.72 -3.06 -12.93
CA LEU A 693 50.13 -2.33 -11.82
C LEU A 693 50.47 -0.83 -11.95
N ILE A 694 49.46 0.04 -11.92
CA ILE A 694 49.63 1.49 -12.06
C ILE A 694 49.20 2.28 -10.82
N SER A 695 48.37 1.70 -9.95
CA SER A 695 47.94 2.32 -8.69
C SER A 695 47.47 1.27 -7.67
N GLY A 696 47.62 1.58 -6.38
CA GLY A 696 47.29 0.69 -5.27
C GLY A 696 48.49 -0.12 -4.74
N PRO A 697 48.29 -0.92 -3.67
CA PRO A 697 47.01 -1.14 -2.99
C PRO A 697 46.55 0.08 -2.16
N CYS A 698 45.24 0.33 -2.11
CA CYS A 698 44.61 1.27 -1.17
C CYS A 698 43.31 0.70 -0.62
N GLU A 699 42.92 1.09 0.59
CA GLU A 699 41.71 0.59 1.23
C GLU A 699 40.50 1.50 0.97
N VAL A 700 39.37 0.90 0.64
CA VAL A 700 38.06 1.58 0.51
C VAL A 700 37.08 0.94 1.51
N PRO A 701 36.57 1.71 2.48
CA PRO A 701 35.62 1.19 3.46
C PRO A 701 34.23 1.01 2.85
N PHE A 702 33.47 0.07 3.41
CA PHE A 702 32.06 -0.09 3.11
C PHE A 702 31.26 -0.63 4.30
N ILE A 703 29.95 -0.35 4.30
CA ILE A 703 29.00 -0.76 5.34
C ILE A 703 27.88 -1.60 4.72
N ILE A 704 27.59 -2.76 5.32
CA ILE A 704 26.35 -3.50 5.08
C ILE A 704 25.50 -3.44 6.35
N ARG A 705 24.28 -2.92 6.25
CA ARG A 705 23.33 -2.86 7.37
C ARG A 705 22.59 -4.20 7.48
N GLU A 706 22.73 -4.90 8.61
CA GLU A 706 21.96 -6.12 8.89
C GLU A 706 20.67 -5.85 9.66
N THR A 707 20.73 -4.96 10.67
CA THR A 707 19.55 -4.50 11.41
C THR A 707 19.67 -3.02 11.74
N LYS A 708 18.70 -2.43 12.46
CA LYS A 708 18.82 -1.04 12.94
C LYS A 708 20.02 -0.83 13.88
N ARG A 709 20.54 -1.91 14.49
CA ARG A 709 21.63 -1.85 15.49
C ARG A 709 22.80 -2.78 15.18
N LYS A 710 22.79 -3.48 14.04
CA LYS A 710 23.86 -4.39 13.62
C LYS A 710 24.32 -4.02 12.21
N PHE A 711 25.62 -3.76 12.06
CA PHE A 711 26.25 -3.36 10.82
C PHE A 711 27.56 -4.13 10.63
N GLN A 712 27.89 -4.46 9.39
CA GLN A 712 29.20 -4.96 9.00
C GLN A 712 30.00 -3.79 8.44
N HIS A 713 31.19 -3.53 9.00
CA HIS A 713 32.14 -2.56 8.47
C HIS A 713 33.35 -3.30 7.93
N THR A 714 33.67 -3.10 6.66
CA THR A 714 34.70 -3.87 5.95
C THR A 714 35.57 -2.94 5.11
N LEU A 715 36.86 -3.29 4.99
CA LEU A 715 37.82 -2.59 4.14
C LEU A 715 38.10 -3.47 2.93
N SER A 716 37.84 -2.95 1.73
CA SER A 716 38.23 -3.59 0.49
C SER A 716 39.57 -3.01 0.03
N GLU A 717 40.55 -3.86 -0.25
CA GLU A 717 41.78 -3.42 -0.91
C GLU A 717 41.51 -3.27 -2.40
N VAL A 718 41.97 -2.16 -2.99
CA VAL A 718 41.79 -1.83 -4.40
C VAL A 718 43.14 -1.74 -5.11
N THR A 719 43.24 -2.39 -6.26
CA THR A 719 44.39 -2.34 -7.16
C THR A 719 43.96 -2.00 -8.58
N VAL A 720 44.79 -1.24 -9.29
CA VAL A 720 44.50 -0.77 -10.65
C VAL A 720 45.63 -1.18 -11.59
N TRP A 721 45.25 -1.82 -12.68
CA TRP A 721 46.14 -2.47 -13.62
C TRP A 721 45.87 -1.97 -15.04
N GLU A 722 46.92 -1.71 -15.80
CA GLU A 722 46.84 -1.34 -17.21
C GLU A 722 47.24 -2.52 -18.08
N LYS A 723 46.44 -2.85 -19.10
CA LYS A 723 46.78 -3.89 -20.07
C LYS A 723 47.92 -3.43 -20.99
N LEU A 724 48.94 -4.28 -21.12
CA LEU A 724 50.12 -4.06 -21.95
C LEU A 724 49.84 -4.12 -23.47
#